data_AF-A0A2D9XZS2-F1
#
_entry.id   AF-A0A2D9XZS2-F1
#
_cell.length_a   1.000
_cell.length_b   1.000
_cell.length_c   1.000
_cell.angle_alpha   90.00
_cell.angle_beta   90.00
_cell.angle_gamma   90.00
#
_symmetry.space_group_name_H-M   'P 1'
#
loop_
_entity.id
_entity.type
_entity.pdbx_description
1 polymer ?
#
loop_
_entity_poly.entity_id
_entity_poly.type
_entity_poly.pdbx_seq_one_letter_code
_entity_poly.pdbx_strand_id
1 'polypeptide(L)'
;MFKKYSILQVSRSVYAFIFILLISACATYKPQLSDEGQQQLNNKEIVQTVYLVGGYGNTDRKSNTDGIVSKLKSELAKANEQSLLLFLGDNISSEVGQKDKDYKLLDEQIALAKGFKGDTYFMSGVNEWKDANISDLEKYEDYVDDKDIKRLEFEQKNGCPLEYVVINDELDLIIVNSYWFITNWDRVEEINKKCTDITTKRRFAEELEGYVNDAQGKNVIIAMHHPVFSNGEYAGANTLADHLLPLPVLGTLWTEVNDLSNLSKDQLDFPRYRYLRILVSAIAQKSKRVTVVSAHESNLQYLTSKGLNQVISGSISSKSPVDLANGFLNAPGGSLNYQGKFAYGKEGFAVLRYYNDGSSSVEFITEEEKNYSFNDQEPFQEKKQYDIPSKAYPETMKAAIIQDEEELDKSGFFKLLWGDRYRNYFGKEVTAKVALLDTLYGGLTITKEGGGHQSNSLRLVDKDNREFAMRSLKKEALKFLTHKIKGVSYATSDYEGTLTEDIVSDFFTTAHPYMQMVINDLTAQIEVNHSKTELFYIPKQQALGSYNEKYGDELYFIEQRPSDEQKDYPGYRRADPDKEGKIPDFESTTDMLEKIKEDESYRVDQKAYIRARIFDMLIGDWDRHQDQWRWAEFEVDDDETIFIP
;
A
#
# COMPACT_ATOMS: atom_id res chain seq x y z
N MET A 1 62.13 -13.84 35.85
CA MET A 1 61.12 -12.84 36.24
C MET A 1 60.39 -12.29 35.00
N PHE A 2 59.86 -13.14 34.10
CA PHE A 2 59.09 -12.71 32.91
C PHE A 2 58.16 -13.85 32.48
N LYS A 3 56.98 -14.00 33.13
CA LYS A 3 55.84 -14.79 32.59
C LYS A 3 54.52 -14.63 33.36
N LYS A 4 54.34 -13.55 34.13
CA LYS A 4 53.06 -13.21 34.79
C LYS A 4 52.31 -12.03 34.17
N TYR A 5 52.92 -11.33 33.20
CA TYR A 5 52.34 -10.11 32.63
C TYR A 5 51.38 -10.33 31.44
N SER A 6 51.37 -11.50 30.77
CA SER A 6 50.47 -11.69 29.61
C SER A 6 49.07 -12.23 29.95
N ILE A 7 48.92 -13.03 31.01
CA ILE A 7 47.61 -13.62 31.38
C ILE A 7 46.66 -12.55 31.95
N LEU A 8 47.19 -11.57 32.69
CA LEU A 8 46.41 -10.45 33.25
C LEU A 8 45.97 -9.43 32.19
N GLN A 9 46.72 -9.28 31.09
CA GLN A 9 46.32 -8.42 29.97
C GLN A 9 45.25 -9.07 29.12
N VAL A 10 45.37 -10.37 28.83
CA VAL A 10 44.32 -11.13 28.13
C VAL A 10 43.03 -11.18 28.95
N SER A 11 43.11 -11.37 30.28
CA SER A 11 41.91 -11.33 31.11
C SER A 11 41.25 -9.96 31.13
N ARG A 12 42.01 -8.86 31.23
CA ARG A 12 41.46 -7.49 31.15
C ARG A 12 40.79 -7.19 29.81
N SER A 13 41.36 -7.62 28.69
CA SER A 13 40.75 -7.44 27.37
C SER A 13 39.49 -8.29 27.20
N VAL A 14 39.46 -9.51 27.75
CA VAL A 14 38.25 -10.35 27.76
C VAL A 14 37.18 -9.76 28.67
N TYR A 15 37.53 -9.26 29.86
CA TYR A 15 36.57 -8.57 30.73
C TYR A 15 36.08 -7.26 30.12
N ALA A 16 36.93 -6.50 29.41
CA ALA A 16 36.52 -5.31 28.68
C ALA A 16 35.61 -5.65 27.49
N PHE A 17 35.89 -6.72 26.76
CA PHE A 17 35.04 -7.22 25.68
C PHE A 17 33.70 -7.73 26.20
N ILE A 18 33.69 -8.50 27.29
CA ILE A 18 32.46 -8.90 28.01
C ILE A 18 31.72 -7.66 28.50
N PHE A 19 32.41 -6.66 29.08
CA PHE A 19 31.78 -5.43 29.55
C PHE A 19 31.16 -4.61 28.41
N ILE A 20 31.82 -4.55 27.24
CA ILE A 20 31.27 -3.92 26.02
C ILE A 20 30.04 -4.69 25.50
N LEU A 21 30.07 -6.04 25.54
CA LEU A 21 28.92 -6.88 25.21
C LEU A 21 27.77 -6.78 26.23
N LEU A 22 28.05 -6.45 27.49
CA LEU A 22 27.02 -6.18 28.50
C LEU A 22 26.34 -4.81 28.28
N ILE A 23 26.97 -3.89 27.54
CA ILE A 23 26.41 -2.57 27.18
C ILE A 23 25.51 -2.65 25.93
N SER A 24 25.62 -3.70 25.10
CA SER A 24 24.78 -3.88 23.91
C SER A 24 23.43 -4.55 24.16
N ALA A 25 23.13 -5.00 25.39
CA ALA A 25 21.85 -5.61 25.74
C ALA A 25 20.80 -4.54 26.09
N CYS A 26 20.17 -3.94 25.09
CA CYS A 26 19.23 -2.84 25.27
C CYS A 26 17.75 -3.27 25.40
N ALA A 27 17.40 -4.50 24.99
CA ALA A 27 16.02 -4.98 25.05
C ALA A 27 15.53 -5.21 26.49
N THR A 28 14.36 -4.68 26.83
CA THR A 28 13.80 -4.73 28.19
C THR A 28 12.27 -4.88 28.18
N TYR A 29 11.71 -5.28 29.32
CA TYR A 29 10.27 -5.35 29.58
C TYR A 29 9.72 -4.05 30.19
N LYS A 30 10.57 -3.04 30.42
CA LYS A 30 10.19 -1.74 30.99
C LYS A 30 9.77 -0.75 29.90
N PRO A 31 8.93 0.25 30.21
CA PRO A 31 8.55 1.25 29.23
C PRO A 31 9.74 2.15 28.92
N GLN A 32 9.94 2.41 27.63
CA GLN A 32 10.97 3.28 27.09
C GLN A 32 10.32 4.36 26.23
N LEU A 33 10.78 5.60 26.40
CA LEU A 33 10.26 6.79 25.73
C LEU A 33 11.43 7.52 25.08
N SER A 34 11.21 8.03 23.87
CA SER A 34 12.17 8.95 23.24
C SER A 34 12.28 10.26 24.02
N ASP A 35 13.28 11.07 23.69
CA ASP A 35 13.51 12.39 24.33
C ASP A 35 12.31 13.34 24.18
N GLU A 36 11.49 13.17 23.14
CA GLU A 36 10.23 13.92 22.95
C GLU A 36 9.19 13.60 24.03
N GLY A 37 9.31 12.45 24.70
CA GLY A 37 8.42 12.00 25.75
C GLY A 37 7.03 11.62 25.27
N GLN A 38 6.15 11.33 26.23
CA GLN A 38 4.73 11.14 25.96
C GLN A 38 4.03 12.49 25.74
N GLN A 39 2.97 12.50 24.94
CA GLN A 39 2.17 13.67 24.63
C GLN A 39 0.78 13.56 25.27
N GLN A 40 0.07 14.68 25.40
CA GLN A 40 -1.32 14.66 25.85
C GLN A 40 -2.24 14.35 24.67
N LEU A 41 -3.30 13.58 24.93
CA LEU A 41 -4.37 13.39 23.97
C LEU A 41 -5.00 14.74 23.60
N ASN A 42 -5.41 14.85 22.34
CA ASN A 42 -6.03 16.07 21.85
C ASN A 42 -7.46 16.19 22.38
N ASN A 43 -7.88 17.41 22.73
CA ASN A 43 -9.25 17.70 23.18
C ASN A 43 -10.21 17.97 22.00
N LYS A 44 -9.86 17.49 20.80
CA LYS A 44 -10.65 17.66 19.58
C LYS A 44 -11.78 16.64 19.50
N GLU A 45 -12.75 16.91 18.65
CA GLU A 45 -13.82 15.97 18.35
C GLU A 45 -13.26 14.74 17.64
N ILE A 46 -13.58 13.56 18.17
CA ILE A 46 -13.16 12.27 17.63
C ILE A 46 -14.18 11.82 16.59
N VAL A 47 -13.71 11.55 15.37
CA VAL A 47 -14.54 11.05 14.26
C VAL A 47 -14.50 9.53 14.11
N GLN A 48 -13.42 8.90 14.54
CA GLN A 48 -13.29 7.44 14.56
C GLN A 48 -12.30 7.00 15.65
N THR A 49 -12.64 5.93 16.37
CA THR A 49 -11.73 5.23 17.30
C THR A 49 -11.40 3.83 16.79
N VAL A 50 -10.14 3.41 16.79
CA VAL A 50 -9.72 2.07 16.36
C VAL A 50 -8.95 1.40 17.48
N TYR A 51 -9.49 0.29 18.00
CA TYR A 51 -8.88 -0.57 19.00
C TYR A 51 -8.06 -1.64 18.29
N LEU A 52 -6.77 -1.76 18.64
CA LEU A 52 -5.81 -2.67 18.01
C LEU A 52 -5.42 -3.76 19.00
N VAL A 53 -5.82 -5.00 18.73
CA VAL A 53 -5.59 -6.14 19.62
C VAL A 53 -4.93 -7.25 18.81
N GLY A 54 -3.83 -7.82 19.28
CA GLY A 54 -3.15 -8.90 18.56
C GLY A 54 -2.50 -9.89 19.51
N GLY A 55 -2.26 -11.10 19.00
CA GLY A 55 -1.54 -12.14 19.73
C GLY A 55 -2.35 -12.86 20.80
N TYR A 56 -3.69 -12.81 20.78
CA TYR A 56 -4.55 -13.40 21.82
C TYR A 56 -4.34 -14.92 22.01
N GLY A 57 -3.99 -15.63 20.93
CA GLY A 57 -3.71 -17.05 20.94
C GLY A 57 -2.29 -17.41 21.39
N ASN A 58 -1.40 -16.41 21.56
CA ASN A 58 -0.03 -16.59 22.03
C ASN A 58 0.02 -16.73 23.56
N THR A 59 -0.81 -17.60 24.14
CA THR A 59 -0.94 -17.74 25.60
C THR A 59 0.36 -18.29 26.21
N ASP A 60 1.08 -17.47 26.99
CA ASP A 60 2.19 -17.93 27.82
C ASP A 60 1.67 -18.41 29.19
N ARG A 61 2.16 -19.54 29.70
CA ARG A 61 1.79 -20.09 31.02
C ARG A 61 2.13 -19.15 32.19
N LYS A 62 2.89 -18.08 31.95
CA LYS A 62 3.33 -17.09 32.94
C LYS A 62 2.63 -15.73 32.82
N SER A 63 1.77 -15.52 31.84
CA SER A 63 1.04 -14.25 31.68
C SER A 63 -0.26 -14.26 32.50
N ASN A 64 -0.56 -13.13 33.15
CA ASN A 64 -1.88 -12.89 33.77
C ASN A 64 -2.69 -12.07 32.77
N THR A 65 -3.54 -12.73 32.00
CA THR A 65 -4.28 -12.12 30.87
C THR A 65 -5.57 -11.44 31.32
N ASP A 66 -6.11 -11.82 32.48
CA ASP A 66 -7.44 -11.42 32.92
C ASP A 66 -7.57 -9.91 33.18
N GLY A 67 -6.52 -9.27 33.70
CA GLY A 67 -6.57 -7.85 34.04
C GLY A 67 -6.61 -6.97 32.80
N ILE A 68 -5.75 -7.22 31.82
CA ILE A 68 -5.73 -6.43 30.58
C ILE A 68 -6.97 -6.69 29.72
N VAL A 69 -7.44 -7.94 29.63
CA VAL A 69 -8.68 -8.28 28.91
C VAL A 69 -9.89 -7.60 29.57
N SER A 70 -9.92 -7.52 30.90
CA SER A 70 -10.95 -6.78 31.63
C SER A 70 -10.91 -5.27 31.34
N LYS A 71 -9.72 -4.68 31.23
CA LYS A 71 -9.56 -3.29 30.80
C LYS A 71 -10.05 -3.06 29.37
N LEU A 72 -9.67 -3.93 28.43
CA LEU A 72 -10.16 -3.89 27.05
C LEU A 72 -11.70 -3.93 27.02
N LYS A 73 -12.32 -4.89 27.72
CA LYS A 73 -13.78 -4.99 27.83
C LYS A 73 -14.43 -3.70 28.36
N SER A 74 -13.82 -3.08 29.37
CA SER A 74 -14.28 -1.80 29.92
C SER A 74 -14.17 -0.66 28.90
N GLU A 75 -13.11 -0.61 28.11
CA GLU A 75 -12.94 0.40 27.06
C GLU A 75 -13.93 0.20 25.91
N LEU A 76 -14.11 -1.04 25.44
CA LEU A 76 -15.08 -1.38 24.40
C LEU A 76 -16.53 -1.06 24.83
N ALA A 77 -16.87 -1.23 26.10
CA ALA A 77 -18.19 -0.89 26.63
C ALA A 77 -18.50 0.63 26.61
N LYS A 78 -17.48 1.48 26.57
CA LYS A 78 -17.61 2.95 26.47
C LYS A 78 -17.67 3.44 25.02
N ALA A 79 -17.28 2.61 24.07
CA ALA A 79 -17.20 2.97 22.66
C ALA A 79 -18.58 3.24 22.04
N ASN A 80 -18.60 4.10 21.03
CA ASN A 80 -19.79 4.43 20.24
C ASN A 80 -19.81 3.62 18.93
N GLU A 81 -20.72 3.95 18.01
CA GLU A 81 -20.83 3.28 16.71
C GLU A 81 -19.73 3.67 15.72
N GLN A 82 -19.03 4.79 15.96
CA GLN A 82 -17.88 5.29 15.20
C GLN A 82 -16.59 4.72 15.80
N SER A 83 -16.58 3.41 15.97
CA SER A 83 -15.47 2.68 16.56
C SER A 83 -15.24 1.39 15.77
N LEU A 84 -13.99 0.94 15.74
CA LEU A 84 -13.56 -0.26 15.05
C LEU A 84 -12.67 -1.07 16.00
N LEU A 85 -12.91 -2.38 16.10
CA LEU A 85 -12.07 -3.32 16.81
C LEU A 85 -11.35 -4.21 15.79
N LEU A 86 -10.02 -4.11 15.72
CA LEU A 86 -9.19 -4.91 14.85
C LEU A 86 -8.43 -5.97 15.66
N PHE A 87 -8.72 -7.24 15.40
CA PHE A 87 -7.93 -8.36 15.86
C PHE A 87 -6.83 -8.67 14.83
N LEU A 88 -5.61 -8.21 15.09
CA LEU A 88 -4.44 -8.15 14.19
C LEU A 88 -3.76 -9.52 13.93
N GLY A 89 -4.45 -10.63 14.16
CA GLY A 89 -3.96 -11.99 13.95
C GLY A 89 -3.31 -12.65 15.16
N ASP A 90 -2.98 -13.93 14.99
CA ASP A 90 -2.65 -14.87 16.06
C ASP A 90 -3.79 -14.94 17.09
N ASN A 91 -5.00 -15.14 16.59
CA ASN A 91 -6.23 -15.25 17.37
C ASN A 91 -6.37 -16.67 17.96
N ILE A 92 -5.78 -17.67 17.31
CA ILE A 92 -5.74 -19.07 17.75
C ILE A 92 -4.36 -19.49 18.24
N SER A 93 -4.25 -20.69 18.82
CA SER A 93 -2.97 -21.19 19.32
C SER A 93 -2.05 -21.65 18.19
N SER A 94 -0.74 -21.59 18.41
CA SER A 94 0.28 -22.12 17.49
C SER A 94 0.35 -23.66 17.44
N GLU A 95 -0.40 -24.36 18.29
CA GLU A 95 -0.36 -25.82 18.41
C GLU A 95 -1.22 -26.49 17.31
N VAL A 96 -0.60 -27.37 16.51
CA VAL A 96 -1.30 -28.16 15.49
C VAL A 96 -2.22 -29.20 16.14
N GLY A 97 -3.43 -29.35 15.60
CA GLY A 97 -4.40 -30.37 16.03
C GLY A 97 -5.19 -30.04 17.31
N GLN A 98 -5.15 -28.80 17.80
CA GLN A 98 -5.83 -28.36 19.03
C GLN A 98 -7.11 -27.55 18.78
N LYS A 99 -7.98 -28.02 17.86
CA LYS A 99 -9.16 -27.25 17.41
C LYS A 99 -10.10 -26.80 18.55
N ASP A 100 -10.32 -27.65 19.56
CA ASP A 100 -11.17 -27.28 20.71
C ASP A 100 -10.59 -26.09 21.50
N LYS A 101 -9.27 -26.02 21.62
CA LYS A 101 -8.56 -24.90 22.26
C LYS A 101 -8.69 -23.65 21.40
N ASP A 102 -8.51 -23.79 20.09
CA ASP A 102 -8.57 -22.69 19.13
C ASP A 102 -9.97 -22.06 19.09
N TYR A 103 -11.02 -22.86 18.98
CA TYR A 103 -12.40 -22.37 19.01
C TYR A 103 -12.76 -21.72 20.34
N LYS A 104 -12.23 -22.23 21.46
CA LYS A 104 -12.41 -21.58 22.76
C LYS A 104 -11.76 -20.18 22.79
N LEU A 105 -10.56 -20.04 22.26
CA LEU A 105 -9.88 -18.73 22.16
C LEU A 105 -10.67 -17.75 21.28
N LEU A 106 -11.24 -18.23 20.18
CA LEU A 106 -12.13 -17.42 19.33
C LEU A 106 -13.41 -17.02 20.08
N ASP A 107 -14.07 -17.95 20.78
CA ASP A 107 -15.27 -17.65 21.58
C ASP A 107 -15.01 -16.57 22.65
N GLU A 108 -13.83 -16.57 23.28
CA GLU A 108 -13.45 -15.54 24.26
C GLU A 108 -13.31 -14.15 23.60
N GLN A 109 -12.69 -14.08 22.42
CA GLN A 109 -12.55 -12.83 21.66
C GLN A 109 -13.90 -12.33 21.11
N ILE A 110 -14.72 -13.24 20.57
CA ILE A 110 -16.08 -12.97 20.13
C ILE A 110 -16.93 -12.45 21.30
N ALA A 111 -16.73 -12.97 22.52
CA ALA A 111 -17.40 -12.47 23.71
C ALA A 111 -16.97 -11.05 24.12
N LEU A 112 -15.77 -10.59 23.76
CA LEU A 112 -15.34 -9.19 23.93
C LEU A 112 -16.03 -8.27 22.93
N ALA A 113 -16.16 -8.71 21.68
CA ALA A 113 -16.87 -7.99 20.63
C ALA A 113 -18.39 -7.96 20.86
N LYS A 114 -18.94 -8.95 21.57
CA LYS A 114 -20.37 -9.04 21.86
C LYS A 114 -20.86 -7.87 22.71
N GLY A 115 -21.58 -6.95 22.08
CA GLY A 115 -22.11 -5.73 22.70
C GLY A 115 -21.24 -4.49 22.49
N PHE A 116 -20.10 -4.63 21.81
CA PHE A 116 -19.43 -3.51 21.16
C PHE A 116 -20.35 -2.95 20.06
N LYS A 117 -20.42 -1.62 19.96
CA LYS A 117 -21.36 -0.94 19.05
C LYS A 117 -20.78 -0.71 17.66
N GLY A 118 -19.45 -0.68 17.56
CA GLY A 118 -18.70 -0.47 16.33
C GLY A 118 -18.52 -1.75 15.52
N ASP A 119 -17.75 -1.65 14.44
CA ASP A 119 -17.40 -2.77 13.57
C ASP A 119 -16.24 -3.57 14.18
N THR A 120 -16.24 -4.88 14.01
CA THR A 120 -15.18 -5.77 14.49
C THR A 120 -14.65 -6.60 13.33
N TYR A 121 -13.35 -6.53 13.08
CA TYR A 121 -12.69 -7.31 12.05
C TYR A 121 -11.60 -8.19 12.64
N PHE A 122 -11.67 -9.48 12.33
CA PHE A 122 -10.57 -10.41 12.55
C PHE A 122 -9.71 -10.48 11.30
N MET A 123 -8.40 -10.58 11.48
CA MET A 123 -7.48 -10.92 10.39
C MET A 123 -6.60 -12.09 10.79
N SER A 124 -5.99 -12.75 9.81
CA SER A 124 -5.10 -13.89 10.03
C SER A 124 -3.66 -13.44 10.37
N GLY A 125 -3.04 -14.17 11.30
CA GLY A 125 -1.62 -14.09 11.67
C GLY A 125 -0.85 -15.34 11.26
N VAL A 126 0.21 -15.68 11.99
CA VAL A 126 1.00 -16.90 11.76
C VAL A 126 0.24 -18.13 12.22
N ASN A 127 -0.47 -18.05 13.36
CA ASN A 127 -1.12 -19.20 13.97
C ASN A 127 -2.29 -19.74 13.15
N GLU A 128 -3.06 -18.87 12.49
CA GLU A 128 -4.16 -19.28 11.60
C GLU A 128 -3.66 -20.10 10.40
N TRP A 129 -2.38 -19.93 10.01
CA TRP A 129 -1.76 -20.62 8.88
C TRP A 129 -0.96 -21.89 9.28
N LYS A 130 -1.00 -22.31 10.55
CA LYS A 130 -0.15 -23.38 11.10
C LYS A 130 -0.27 -24.74 10.38
N ASP A 131 -1.43 -25.04 9.80
CA ASP A 131 -1.69 -26.31 9.11
C ASP A 131 -1.24 -26.28 7.63
N ALA A 132 -0.82 -25.11 7.13
CA ALA A 132 -0.42 -24.89 5.74
C ALA A 132 -1.46 -25.39 4.71
N ASN A 133 -2.74 -25.23 5.02
CA ASN A 133 -3.87 -25.62 4.18
C ASN A 133 -4.97 -24.54 4.27
N ILE A 134 -5.41 -24.00 3.13
CA ILE A 134 -6.41 -22.92 3.10
C ILE A 134 -7.78 -23.39 3.61
N SER A 135 -8.22 -24.61 3.29
CA SER A 135 -9.48 -25.16 3.83
C SER A 135 -9.48 -25.29 5.36
N ASP A 136 -8.33 -25.43 6.02
CA ASP A 136 -8.28 -25.40 7.49
C ASP A 136 -8.31 -23.97 8.05
N LEU A 137 -7.72 -23.00 7.35
CA LEU A 137 -7.82 -21.58 7.70
C LEU A 137 -9.27 -21.09 7.57
N GLU A 138 -9.95 -21.44 6.48
CA GLU A 138 -11.37 -21.12 6.23
C GLU A 138 -12.28 -21.60 7.37
N LYS A 139 -11.98 -22.73 8.00
CA LYS A 139 -12.78 -23.22 9.14
C LYS A 139 -12.75 -22.29 10.36
N TYR A 140 -11.73 -21.45 10.51
CA TYR A 140 -11.70 -20.43 11.55
C TYR A 140 -12.44 -19.16 11.12
N GLU A 141 -12.38 -18.81 9.83
CA GLU A 141 -13.17 -17.74 9.22
C GLU A 141 -14.66 -18.03 9.39
N ASP A 142 -15.10 -19.17 8.84
CA ASP A 142 -16.48 -19.66 8.90
C ASP A 142 -16.96 -19.75 10.35
N TYR A 143 -16.12 -20.22 11.29
CA TYR A 143 -16.51 -20.32 12.69
C TYR A 143 -16.85 -18.97 13.33
N VAL A 144 -16.15 -17.92 12.94
CA VAL A 144 -16.36 -16.55 13.43
C VAL A 144 -17.61 -15.95 12.78
N ASP A 145 -17.75 -16.11 11.45
CA ASP A 145 -18.87 -15.55 10.69
C ASP A 145 -20.20 -16.26 10.98
N ASP A 146 -20.19 -17.58 11.17
CA ASP A 146 -21.36 -18.41 11.49
C ASP A 146 -22.00 -18.07 12.85
N LYS A 147 -21.33 -17.24 13.68
CA LYS A 147 -21.95 -16.71 14.91
C LYS A 147 -23.07 -15.72 14.61
N ASP A 148 -23.16 -15.21 13.38
CA ASP A 148 -24.18 -14.25 12.92
C ASP A 148 -24.29 -13.03 13.85
N ILE A 149 -23.12 -12.54 14.28
CA ILE A 149 -23.03 -11.33 15.11
C ILE A 149 -22.94 -10.13 14.18
N LYS A 150 -23.93 -9.26 14.26
CA LYS A 150 -23.98 -8.03 13.46
C LYS A 150 -22.68 -7.23 13.61
N ARG A 151 -22.12 -6.75 12.49
CA ARG A 151 -20.90 -5.90 12.45
C ARG A 151 -19.63 -6.62 12.93
N LEU A 152 -19.59 -7.94 12.82
CA LEU A 152 -18.41 -8.74 13.13
C LEU A 152 -18.12 -9.65 11.94
N GLU A 153 -16.90 -9.58 11.44
CA GLU A 153 -16.48 -10.32 10.25
C GLU A 153 -15.03 -10.79 10.38
N PHE A 154 -14.74 -11.97 9.85
CA PHE A 154 -13.38 -12.40 9.58
C PHE A 154 -12.93 -11.94 8.19
N GLU A 155 -11.97 -11.03 8.13
CA GLU A 155 -11.46 -10.47 6.87
C GLU A 155 -10.42 -11.37 6.22
N GLN A 156 -10.09 -11.11 4.94
CA GLN A 156 -9.19 -11.93 4.13
C GLN A 156 -9.78 -13.29 3.75
N LYS A 157 -11.09 -13.32 3.47
CA LYS A 157 -11.87 -14.51 3.11
C LYS A 157 -11.11 -15.44 2.17
N ASN A 158 -11.18 -16.74 2.43
CA ASN A 158 -10.52 -17.77 1.63
C ASN A 158 -8.98 -17.62 1.58
N GLY A 159 -8.38 -16.96 2.57
CA GLY A 159 -6.95 -16.65 2.59
C GLY A 159 -6.52 -15.66 1.51
N CYS A 160 -7.42 -14.79 1.03
CA CYS A 160 -7.12 -13.78 0.03
C CYS A 160 -6.09 -12.75 0.53
N PRO A 161 -5.28 -12.16 -0.37
CA PRO A 161 -4.09 -11.46 0.05
C PRO A 161 -4.28 -9.98 0.45
N LEU A 162 -5.36 -9.36 -0.02
CA LEU A 162 -5.68 -7.96 0.23
C LEU A 162 -7.19 -7.78 0.38
N GLU A 163 -7.58 -6.84 1.24
CA GLU A 163 -8.95 -6.35 1.37
C GLU A 163 -8.93 -4.83 1.51
N TYR A 164 -9.91 -4.14 0.94
CA TYR A 164 -10.04 -2.68 1.02
C TYR A 164 -11.41 -2.28 1.55
N VAL A 165 -11.42 -1.66 2.73
CA VAL A 165 -12.64 -1.29 3.45
C VAL A 165 -12.68 0.22 3.64
N VAL A 166 -13.72 0.85 3.12
CA VAL A 166 -14.00 2.27 3.39
C VAL A 166 -14.67 2.39 4.75
N ILE A 167 -13.99 3.00 5.73
CA ILE A 167 -14.53 3.16 7.08
C ILE A 167 -15.46 4.36 7.13
N ASN A 168 -15.04 5.49 6.54
CA ASN A 168 -15.83 6.70 6.36
C ASN A 168 -15.19 7.60 5.28
N ASP A 169 -15.72 8.81 5.11
CA ASP A 169 -15.26 9.78 4.10
C ASP A 169 -13.79 10.23 4.28
N GLU A 170 -13.22 10.07 5.49
CA GLU A 170 -11.89 10.57 5.85
C GLU A 170 -10.89 9.45 6.25
N LEU A 171 -11.34 8.19 6.33
CA LEU A 171 -10.53 7.06 6.76
C LEU A 171 -10.84 5.80 5.94
N ASP A 172 -9.79 5.22 5.36
CA ASP A 172 -9.85 3.92 4.71
C ASP A 172 -8.93 2.90 5.41
N LEU A 173 -9.30 1.63 5.34
CA LEU A 173 -8.57 0.49 5.87
C LEU A 173 -8.15 -0.43 4.72
N ILE A 174 -6.87 -0.75 4.64
CA ILE A 174 -6.32 -1.78 3.75
C ILE A 174 -5.80 -2.91 4.63
N ILE A 175 -6.37 -4.11 4.49
CA ILE A 175 -5.93 -5.29 5.25
C ILE A 175 -5.03 -6.12 4.36
N VAL A 176 -3.82 -6.40 4.82
CA VAL A 176 -2.79 -7.13 4.08
C VAL A 176 -2.54 -8.49 4.71
N ASN A 177 -2.74 -9.55 3.93
CA ASN A 177 -2.35 -10.89 4.34
C ASN A 177 -0.83 -11.07 4.20
N SER A 178 -0.14 -10.57 5.22
CA SER A 178 1.31 -10.64 5.28
C SER A 178 1.84 -12.07 5.22
N TYR A 179 1.14 -13.04 5.81
CA TYR A 179 1.57 -14.44 5.78
C TYR A 179 1.49 -15.04 4.36
N TRP A 180 0.40 -14.78 3.63
CA TRP A 180 0.28 -15.14 2.22
C TRP A 180 1.49 -14.64 1.41
N PHE A 181 1.94 -13.40 1.64
CA PHE A 181 3.03 -12.84 0.86
C PHE A 181 4.40 -13.47 1.16
N ILE A 182 4.69 -13.73 2.44
CA ILE A 182 6.00 -14.22 2.88
C ILE A 182 6.15 -15.75 2.77
N THR A 183 5.05 -16.48 2.71
CA THR A 183 5.08 -17.95 2.69
C THR A 183 5.53 -18.52 1.34
N ASN A 184 5.76 -19.84 1.33
CA ASN A 184 6.04 -20.59 0.11
C ASN A 184 4.76 -21.27 -0.38
N TRP A 185 4.16 -20.75 -1.44
CA TRP A 185 2.90 -21.25 -1.97
C TRP A 185 2.97 -22.74 -2.37
N ASP A 186 4.11 -23.21 -2.88
CA ASP A 186 4.32 -24.64 -3.19
C ASP A 186 4.16 -25.58 -1.98
N ARG A 187 4.16 -25.04 -0.76
CA ARG A 187 4.03 -25.79 0.50
C ARG A 187 2.71 -25.51 1.21
N VAL A 188 1.79 -24.78 0.57
CA VAL A 188 0.46 -24.51 1.13
C VAL A 188 -0.57 -25.17 0.23
N GLU A 189 -1.33 -26.09 0.79
CA GLU A 189 -2.41 -26.76 0.08
C GLU A 189 -3.52 -25.74 -0.21
N GLU A 190 -4.03 -25.78 -1.44
CA GLU A 190 -5.19 -24.98 -1.89
C GLU A 190 -4.96 -23.46 -1.98
N ILE A 191 -3.72 -23.02 -1.86
CA ILE A 191 -3.33 -21.61 -2.05
C ILE A 191 -3.88 -21.07 -3.37
N ASN A 192 -4.52 -19.90 -3.31
CA ASN A 192 -5.11 -19.18 -4.44
C ASN A 192 -6.23 -19.92 -5.22
N LYS A 193 -6.77 -21.05 -4.72
CA LYS A 193 -7.86 -21.76 -5.42
C LYS A 193 -9.14 -20.91 -5.53
N LYS A 194 -9.44 -20.12 -4.50
CA LYS A 194 -10.64 -19.27 -4.40
C LYS A 194 -10.36 -17.76 -4.50
N CYS A 195 -9.09 -17.38 -4.62
CA CYS A 195 -8.65 -15.98 -4.76
C CYS A 195 -7.97 -15.84 -6.12
N THR A 196 -8.77 -15.78 -7.20
CA THR A 196 -8.21 -15.90 -8.56
C THR A 196 -7.62 -14.61 -9.12
N ASP A 197 -7.90 -13.48 -8.48
CA ASP A 197 -7.51 -12.17 -8.98
C ASP A 197 -6.08 -11.84 -8.64
N ILE A 198 -5.70 -12.08 -7.37
CA ILE A 198 -4.39 -11.73 -6.85
C ILE A 198 -3.58 -13.01 -6.62
N THR A 199 -3.10 -13.60 -7.71
CA THR A 199 -2.36 -14.88 -7.70
C THR A 199 -0.85 -14.70 -7.81
N THR A 200 -0.36 -13.45 -7.90
CA THR A 200 1.06 -13.14 -8.03
C THR A 200 1.46 -11.94 -7.17
N LYS A 201 2.72 -11.89 -6.74
CA LYS A 201 3.26 -10.74 -5.99
C LYS A 201 3.25 -9.42 -6.79
N ARG A 202 3.34 -9.51 -8.12
CA ARG A 202 3.18 -8.36 -9.00
C ARG A 202 1.76 -7.81 -8.92
N ARG A 203 0.76 -8.67 -9.05
CA ARG A 203 -0.65 -8.24 -8.95
C ARG A 203 -0.97 -7.69 -7.56
N PHE A 204 -0.46 -8.32 -6.51
CA PHE A 204 -0.56 -7.80 -5.14
C PHE A 204 -0.02 -6.36 -5.04
N ALA A 205 1.15 -6.09 -5.64
CA ALA A 205 1.73 -4.75 -5.65
C ALA A 205 0.87 -3.73 -6.41
N GLU A 206 0.27 -4.14 -7.52
CA GLU A 206 -0.60 -3.30 -8.35
C GLU A 206 -1.89 -2.94 -7.61
N GLU A 207 -2.56 -3.92 -6.98
CA GLU A 207 -3.78 -3.71 -6.20
C GLU A 207 -3.53 -2.85 -4.96
N LEU A 208 -2.48 -3.16 -4.19
CA LEU A 208 -2.10 -2.34 -3.04
C LEU A 208 -1.80 -0.89 -3.44
N GLU A 209 -1.12 -0.70 -4.58
CA GLU A 209 -0.88 0.64 -5.14
C GLU A 209 -2.19 1.30 -5.58
N GLY A 210 -3.13 0.55 -6.16
CA GLY A 210 -4.48 0.98 -6.48
C GLY A 210 -5.22 1.52 -5.26
N TYR A 211 -5.35 0.72 -4.20
CA TYR A 211 -6.03 1.11 -2.96
C TYR A 211 -5.39 2.33 -2.29
N VAL A 212 -4.05 2.41 -2.25
CA VAL A 212 -3.37 3.60 -1.70
C VAL A 212 -3.59 4.85 -2.56
N ASN A 213 -3.73 4.71 -3.88
CA ASN A 213 -4.08 5.83 -4.76
C ASN A 213 -5.56 6.23 -4.61
N ASP A 214 -6.45 5.28 -4.38
CA ASP A 214 -7.88 5.52 -4.20
C ASP A 214 -8.18 6.21 -2.86
N ALA A 215 -7.39 5.90 -1.83
CA ALA A 215 -7.45 6.55 -0.53
C ALA A 215 -6.72 7.92 -0.47
N GLN A 216 -6.32 8.49 -1.62
CA GLN A 216 -5.65 9.79 -1.66
C GLN A 216 -6.49 10.90 -1.02
N GLY A 217 -5.87 11.66 -0.12
CA GLY A 217 -6.51 12.76 0.59
C GLY A 217 -7.21 12.36 1.89
N LYS A 218 -7.33 11.05 2.17
CA LYS A 218 -7.82 10.51 3.44
C LYS A 218 -6.68 10.07 4.35
N ASN A 219 -7.01 9.73 5.59
CA ASN A 219 -6.16 8.90 6.43
C ASN A 219 -6.26 7.44 5.96
N VAL A 220 -5.15 6.71 6.02
CA VAL A 220 -5.10 5.29 5.62
C VAL A 220 -4.51 4.45 6.73
N ILE A 221 -5.22 3.40 7.13
CA ILE A 221 -4.67 2.33 7.96
C ILE A 221 -4.27 1.19 7.05
N ILE A 222 -3.03 0.75 7.14
CA ILE A 222 -2.60 -0.54 6.56
C ILE A 222 -2.48 -1.54 7.71
N ALA A 223 -3.45 -2.43 7.84
CA ALA A 223 -3.44 -3.48 8.86
C ALA A 223 -2.77 -4.74 8.33
N MET A 224 -1.72 -5.19 8.99
CA MET A 224 -0.98 -6.38 8.60
C MET A 224 -0.34 -7.05 9.82
N HIS A 225 -0.38 -8.37 9.93
CA HIS A 225 0.13 -9.05 11.13
C HIS A 225 1.63 -8.76 11.35
N HIS A 226 2.43 -8.86 10.28
CA HIS A 226 3.87 -8.65 10.29
C HIS A 226 4.25 -7.16 10.18
N PRO A 227 5.00 -6.55 11.13
CA PRO A 227 5.38 -5.13 11.05
C PRO A 227 6.29 -4.76 9.87
N VAL A 228 6.17 -3.52 9.40
CA VAL A 228 7.16 -2.91 8.50
C VAL A 228 8.42 -2.49 9.27
N PHE A 229 8.24 -1.88 10.44
CA PHE A 229 9.31 -1.48 11.35
C PHE A 229 9.12 -2.17 12.70
N SER A 230 10.18 -2.69 13.30
CA SER A 230 10.17 -3.22 14.67
C SER A 230 11.57 -3.11 15.27
N ASN A 231 11.62 -2.98 16.60
CA ASN A 231 12.80 -3.15 17.44
C ASN A 231 12.57 -4.25 18.49
N GLY A 232 11.70 -5.22 18.17
CA GLY A 232 11.37 -6.36 19.03
C GLY A 232 12.24 -7.58 18.76
N GLU A 233 11.81 -8.72 19.29
CA GLU A 233 12.56 -9.98 19.25
C GLU A 233 12.81 -10.45 17.81
N TYR A 234 11.81 -10.33 16.94
CA TYR A 234 11.93 -10.71 15.53
C TYR A 234 12.78 -9.74 14.69
N ALA A 235 13.14 -8.60 15.26
CA ALA A 235 14.11 -7.65 14.72
C ALA A 235 15.54 -7.87 15.26
N GLY A 236 15.77 -8.90 16.09
CA GLY A 236 17.07 -9.21 16.70
C GLY A 236 17.29 -8.53 18.06
N ALA A 237 16.22 -8.04 18.72
CA ALA A 237 16.34 -7.46 20.05
C ALA A 237 16.54 -8.57 21.09
N ASN A 238 17.77 -8.67 21.60
CA ASN A 238 18.16 -9.68 22.58
C ASN A 238 18.31 -9.07 23.98
N THR A 239 17.91 -9.81 25.02
CA THR A 239 18.12 -9.40 26.41
C THR A 239 19.52 -9.76 26.89
N LEU A 240 19.88 -9.22 28.06
CA LEU A 240 21.11 -9.63 28.75
C LEU A 240 21.16 -11.13 29.03
N ALA A 241 20.00 -11.75 29.32
CA ALA A 241 19.94 -13.18 29.61
C ALA A 241 20.28 -14.02 28.37
N ASP A 242 19.86 -13.57 27.19
CA ASP A 242 20.09 -14.26 25.92
C ASP A 242 21.57 -14.29 25.54
N HIS A 243 22.32 -13.22 25.85
CA HIS A 243 23.77 -13.20 25.66
C HIS A 243 24.54 -14.02 26.71
N LEU A 244 23.96 -14.25 27.89
CA LEU A 244 24.59 -15.00 28.99
C LEU A 244 24.30 -16.51 28.94
N LEU A 245 23.23 -16.93 28.28
CA LEU A 245 22.81 -18.33 28.17
C LEU A 245 23.08 -18.90 26.76
N PRO A 246 23.43 -20.19 26.62
CA PRO A 246 23.70 -21.16 27.69
C PRO A 246 25.00 -20.88 28.46
N LEU A 247 25.95 -20.15 27.87
CA LEU A 247 27.15 -19.60 28.51
C LEU A 247 27.51 -18.26 27.86
N PRO A 248 28.16 -17.31 28.58
CA PRO A 248 28.66 -16.08 28.00
C PRO A 248 29.58 -16.35 26.80
N VAL A 249 29.60 -15.44 25.81
CA VAL A 249 30.27 -15.60 24.49
C VAL A 249 29.57 -16.60 23.57
N LEU A 250 29.21 -17.79 24.05
CA LEU A 250 28.45 -18.76 23.23
C LEU A 250 27.02 -18.29 22.97
N GLY A 251 26.36 -17.70 23.98
CA GLY A 251 25.06 -17.04 23.83
C GLY A 251 25.13 -15.92 22.80
N THR A 252 26.11 -15.03 22.92
CA THR A 252 26.36 -13.96 21.93
C THR A 252 26.61 -14.48 20.52
N LEU A 253 27.44 -15.52 20.35
CA LEU A 253 27.66 -16.13 19.03
C LEU A 253 26.38 -16.75 18.49
N TRP A 254 25.56 -17.36 19.34
CA TRP A 254 24.27 -17.95 18.94
C TRP A 254 23.27 -16.88 18.49
N THR A 255 23.10 -15.81 19.28
CA THR A 255 22.23 -14.68 18.93
C THR A 255 22.67 -14.04 17.62
N GLU A 256 23.96 -13.73 17.49
CA GLU A 256 24.52 -13.10 16.28
C GLU A 256 24.38 -13.99 15.04
N VAL A 257 24.65 -15.30 15.17
CA VAL A 257 24.47 -16.24 14.05
C VAL A 257 23.00 -16.32 13.67
N ASN A 258 22.08 -16.40 14.64
CA ASN A 258 20.65 -16.49 14.36
C ASN A 258 20.14 -15.23 13.66
N ASP A 259 20.56 -14.04 14.11
CA ASP A 259 20.19 -12.74 13.55
C ASP A 259 20.78 -12.54 12.13
N LEU A 260 22.05 -12.91 11.91
CA LEU A 260 22.69 -12.80 10.60
C LEU A 260 22.21 -13.86 9.59
N SER A 261 21.80 -15.03 10.06
CA SER A 261 21.46 -16.16 9.20
C SER A 261 20.20 -15.92 8.37
N ASN A 262 19.28 -15.08 8.85
CA ASN A 262 18.01 -14.76 8.17
C ASN A 262 17.24 -16.01 7.73
N LEU A 263 17.31 -17.08 8.53
CA LEU A 263 16.76 -18.40 8.20
C LEU A 263 15.32 -18.58 8.63
N SER A 264 14.85 -17.81 9.63
CA SER A 264 13.45 -17.86 10.06
C SER A 264 12.60 -16.96 9.20
N LYS A 265 11.40 -17.43 8.84
CA LYS A 265 10.40 -16.60 8.13
C LYS A 265 9.85 -15.47 9.00
N ASP A 266 9.95 -15.64 10.32
CA ASP A 266 9.41 -14.71 11.31
C ASP A 266 10.32 -13.49 11.50
N GLN A 267 11.60 -13.59 11.12
CA GLN A 267 12.56 -12.51 11.22
C GLN A 267 12.37 -11.46 10.13
N LEU A 268 12.46 -10.18 10.51
CA LEU A 268 12.21 -9.04 9.63
C LEU A 268 13.09 -9.00 8.37
N ASP A 269 14.28 -9.57 8.42
CA ASP A 269 15.26 -9.57 7.33
C ASP A 269 15.22 -10.83 6.45
N PHE A 270 14.30 -11.76 6.75
CA PHE A 270 14.01 -12.89 5.87
C PHE A 270 13.68 -12.39 4.45
N PRO A 271 14.28 -12.93 3.37
CA PRO A 271 14.23 -12.30 2.05
C PRO A 271 12.82 -11.94 1.54
N ARG A 272 11.82 -12.80 1.77
CA ARG A 272 10.42 -12.51 1.36
C ARG A 272 9.72 -11.52 2.26
N TYR A 273 10.01 -11.55 3.56
CA TYR A 273 9.45 -10.60 4.52
C TYR A 273 10.09 -9.22 4.32
N ARG A 274 11.41 -9.13 4.19
CA ARG A 274 12.08 -7.90 3.79
C ARG A 274 11.52 -7.32 2.48
N TYR A 275 11.20 -8.17 1.50
CA TYR A 275 10.56 -7.71 0.27
C TYR A 275 9.15 -7.14 0.53
N LEU A 276 8.33 -7.78 1.37
CA LEU A 276 7.02 -7.25 1.78
C LEU A 276 7.17 -5.88 2.44
N ARG A 277 8.08 -5.76 3.42
CA ARG A 277 8.37 -4.52 4.14
C ARG A 277 8.69 -3.40 3.16
N ILE A 278 9.65 -3.63 2.24
CA ILE A 278 10.06 -2.66 1.22
C ILE A 278 8.89 -2.28 0.31
N LEU A 279 8.12 -3.26 -0.14
CA LEU A 279 7.02 -3.03 -1.06
C LEU A 279 5.93 -2.17 -0.42
N VAL A 280 5.47 -2.56 0.79
CA VAL A 280 4.43 -1.84 1.53
C VAL A 280 4.89 -0.44 1.88
N SER A 281 6.09 -0.26 2.45
CA SER A 281 6.56 1.09 2.82
C SER A 281 6.77 2.00 1.62
N ALA A 282 7.25 1.49 0.49
CA ALA A 282 7.43 2.29 -0.72
C ALA A 282 6.10 2.70 -1.37
N ILE A 283 5.10 1.82 -1.35
CA ILE A 283 3.75 2.14 -1.85
C ILE A 283 3.05 3.10 -0.89
N ALA A 284 3.13 2.85 0.43
CA ALA A 284 2.51 3.69 1.46
C ALA A 284 2.96 5.14 1.39
N GLN A 285 4.24 5.41 1.06
CA GLN A 285 4.78 6.78 0.91
C GLN A 285 4.12 7.60 -0.20
N LYS A 286 3.31 6.99 -1.07
CA LYS A 286 2.51 7.74 -2.06
C LYS A 286 1.36 8.50 -1.40
N SER A 287 0.87 8.04 -0.25
CA SER A 287 -0.04 8.79 0.60
C SER A 287 0.74 9.50 1.70
N LYS A 288 0.29 10.69 2.08
CA LYS A 288 0.96 11.51 3.10
C LYS A 288 0.58 11.13 4.54
N ARG A 289 -0.42 10.25 4.71
CA ARG A 289 -1.13 10.05 5.99
C ARG A 289 -1.42 8.57 6.21
N VAL A 290 -0.36 7.78 6.34
CA VAL A 290 -0.46 6.33 6.49
C VAL A 290 0.03 5.89 7.87
N THR A 291 -0.79 5.10 8.54
CA THR A 291 -0.43 4.40 9.78
C THR A 291 -0.51 2.90 9.52
N VAL A 292 0.62 2.21 9.60
CA VAL A 292 0.68 0.75 9.56
C VAL A 292 0.41 0.23 10.97
N VAL A 293 -0.53 -0.70 11.10
CA VAL A 293 -0.86 -1.34 12.37
C VAL A 293 -0.54 -2.83 12.27
N SER A 294 0.13 -3.37 13.27
CA SER A 294 0.56 -4.77 13.25
C SER A 294 0.62 -5.42 14.62
N ALA A 295 0.81 -6.73 14.59
CA ALA A 295 1.10 -7.56 15.76
C ALA A 295 2.46 -8.25 15.54
N HIS A 296 2.49 -9.59 15.50
CA HIS A 296 3.67 -10.47 15.41
C HIS A 296 4.61 -10.36 16.61
N GLU A 297 5.07 -9.17 16.92
CA GLU A 297 5.82 -8.87 18.13
C GLU A 297 4.90 -8.90 19.35
N SER A 298 5.26 -9.68 20.37
CA SER A 298 4.53 -9.75 21.64
C SER A 298 4.83 -8.55 22.56
N ASN A 299 4.85 -7.33 22.02
CA ASN A 299 5.10 -6.10 22.76
C ASN A 299 4.34 -4.91 22.14
N LEU A 300 4.49 -3.72 22.75
CA LEU A 300 3.90 -2.48 22.28
C LEU A 300 4.98 -1.55 21.74
N GLN A 301 4.81 -1.03 20.53
CA GLN A 301 5.76 -0.08 19.94
C GLN A 301 5.04 1.02 19.16
N TYR A 302 5.63 2.22 19.17
CA TYR A 302 5.32 3.29 18.25
C TYR A 302 6.62 3.72 17.55
N LEU A 303 6.66 3.56 16.23
CA LEU A 303 7.80 3.94 15.41
C LEU A 303 7.35 4.88 14.28
N THR A 304 8.20 5.84 13.94
CA THR A 304 7.89 6.84 12.92
C THR A 304 8.98 6.90 11.87
N SER A 305 8.60 7.05 10.62
CA SER A 305 9.47 7.33 9.48
C SER A 305 8.87 8.46 8.64
N LYS A 306 9.61 8.92 7.62
CA LYS A 306 9.19 10.02 6.75
C LYS A 306 7.84 9.70 6.07
N GLY A 307 6.76 10.26 6.59
CA GLY A 307 5.40 10.09 6.07
C GLY A 307 4.74 8.73 6.35
N LEU A 308 5.32 7.92 7.25
CA LEU A 308 4.79 6.59 7.61
C LEU A 308 4.97 6.32 9.09
N ASN A 309 3.87 6.01 9.77
CA ASN A 309 3.91 5.60 11.17
C ASN A 309 3.63 4.10 11.30
N GLN A 310 4.18 3.48 12.33
CA GLN A 310 3.99 2.08 12.66
C GLN A 310 3.54 1.98 14.13
N VAL A 311 2.41 1.33 14.34
CA VAL A 311 1.91 0.94 15.66
C VAL A 311 1.93 -0.57 15.77
N ILE A 312 2.57 -1.09 16.81
CA ILE A 312 2.61 -2.52 17.12
C ILE A 312 1.81 -2.77 18.39
N SER A 313 0.85 -3.69 18.32
CA SER A 313 -0.07 -4.03 19.41
C SER A 313 -0.33 -5.55 19.46
N GLY A 314 0.71 -6.34 19.72
CA GLY A 314 0.66 -7.81 19.69
C GLY A 314 0.76 -8.51 21.05
N SER A 315 0.61 -7.77 22.15
CA SER A 315 0.90 -8.26 23.51
C SER A 315 -0.34 -8.48 24.41
N ILE A 316 -1.52 -8.77 23.86
CA ILE A 316 -2.71 -8.88 24.73
C ILE A 316 -2.61 -10.06 25.72
N SER A 317 -1.93 -11.16 25.34
CA SER A 317 -1.80 -12.38 26.17
C SER A 317 -0.37 -12.91 26.35
N SER A 318 0.62 -12.20 25.82
CA SER A 318 2.04 -12.51 25.90
C SER A 318 2.87 -11.24 26.07
N LYS A 319 4.12 -11.40 26.51
CA LYS A 319 5.10 -10.31 26.53
C LYS A 319 6.45 -10.79 26.01
N SER A 320 7.10 -9.95 25.21
CA SER A 320 8.48 -10.11 24.76
C SER A 320 9.28 -8.83 25.06
N PRO A 321 10.61 -8.94 25.23
CA PRO A 321 11.47 -7.78 25.43
C PRO A 321 11.53 -6.94 24.15
N VAL A 322 11.79 -5.65 24.31
CA VAL A 322 11.84 -4.71 23.19
C VAL A 322 12.84 -3.59 23.48
N ASP A 323 13.45 -3.06 22.42
CA ASP A 323 14.37 -1.93 22.50
C ASP A 323 13.78 -0.64 21.90
N LEU A 324 14.16 0.51 22.46
CA LEU A 324 13.89 1.80 21.85
C LEU A 324 15.11 2.22 21.02
N ALA A 325 15.11 1.83 19.75
CA ALA A 325 16.20 2.12 18.83
C ALA A 325 15.74 2.88 17.59
N ASN A 326 16.70 3.51 16.92
CA ASN A 326 16.55 3.94 15.53
C ASN A 326 17.02 2.80 14.63
N GLY A 327 16.36 2.64 13.49
CA GLY A 327 16.69 1.61 12.52
C GLY A 327 16.58 2.11 11.09
N PHE A 328 16.85 1.21 10.15
CA PHE A 328 16.75 1.49 8.73
C PHE A 328 16.22 0.27 7.97
N LEU A 329 15.49 0.53 6.89
CA LEU A 329 15.06 -0.47 5.92
C LEU A 329 15.78 -0.20 4.59
N ASN A 330 16.76 -1.04 4.28
CA ASN A 330 17.53 -0.93 3.06
C ASN A 330 16.80 -1.54 1.87
N ALA A 331 16.74 -0.81 0.76
CA ALA A 331 16.28 -1.29 -0.53
C ALA A 331 17.29 -0.91 -1.63
N PRO A 332 17.30 -1.63 -2.76
CA PRO A 332 18.01 -1.14 -3.93
C PRO A 332 17.54 0.29 -4.27
N GLY A 333 18.47 1.22 -4.40
CA GLY A 333 18.21 2.62 -4.73
C GLY A 333 17.95 3.57 -3.54
N GLY A 334 17.86 3.08 -2.30
CA GLY A 334 17.71 3.97 -1.15
C GLY A 334 17.48 3.26 0.18
N SER A 335 17.53 4.02 1.28
CA SER A 335 17.29 3.49 2.63
C SER A 335 16.26 4.35 3.35
N LEU A 336 15.34 3.70 4.06
CA LEU A 336 14.31 4.36 4.85
C LEU A 336 14.66 4.28 6.33
N ASN A 337 15.06 5.40 6.92
CA ASN A 337 15.33 5.48 8.35
C ASN A 337 14.02 5.59 9.13
N TYR A 338 13.92 4.89 10.26
CA TYR A 338 12.81 5.01 11.20
C TYR A 338 13.32 5.20 12.63
N GLN A 339 12.49 5.82 13.46
CA GLN A 339 12.80 6.14 14.85
C GLN A 339 11.81 5.48 15.78
N GLY A 340 12.29 4.82 16.83
CA GLY A 340 11.46 4.40 17.94
C GLY A 340 11.04 5.60 18.79
N LYS A 341 9.74 5.78 18.98
CA LYS A 341 9.17 6.82 19.86
C LYS A 341 8.72 6.26 21.20
N PHE A 342 8.24 5.01 21.18
CA PHE A 342 7.81 4.26 22.36
C PHE A 342 8.08 2.77 22.18
N ALA A 343 8.50 2.11 23.27
CA ALA A 343 8.64 0.66 23.31
C ALA A 343 8.29 0.16 24.72
N TYR A 344 7.44 -0.86 24.81
CA TYR A 344 7.07 -1.47 26.09
C TYR A 344 6.82 -2.97 25.93
N GLY A 345 7.72 -3.78 26.49
CA GLY A 345 7.62 -5.23 26.51
C GLY A 345 6.67 -5.74 27.58
N LYS A 346 5.40 -5.33 27.56
CA LYS A 346 4.41 -5.76 28.55
C LYS A 346 3.04 -5.96 27.92
N GLU A 347 2.18 -6.67 28.63
CA GLU A 347 0.82 -6.93 28.21
C GLU A 347 -0.01 -5.63 28.05
N GLY A 348 -0.68 -5.49 26.91
CA GLY A 348 -1.45 -4.30 26.60
C GLY A 348 -2.08 -4.31 25.21
N PHE A 349 -2.70 -3.18 24.86
CA PHE A 349 -3.25 -2.92 23.54
C PHE A 349 -3.15 -1.43 23.18
N ALA A 350 -3.36 -1.08 21.91
CA ALA A 350 -3.31 0.29 21.42
C ALA A 350 -4.70 0.77 20.95
N VAL A 351 -4.92 2.08 21.07
CA VAL A 351 -6.14 2.78 20.64
C VAL A 351 -5.74 3.96 19.77
N LEU A 352 -6.06 3.91 18.49
CA LEU A 352 -5.94 5.03 17.56
C LEU A 352 -7.21 5.87 17.58
N ARG A 353 -7.06 7.19 17.58
CA ARG A 353 -8.17 8.15 17.52
C ARG A 353 -7.90 9.12 16.39
N TYR A 354 -8.87 9.23 15.48
CA TYR A 354 -8.87 10.19 14.38
C TYR A 354 -9.80 11.34 14.74
N TYR A 355 -9.37 12.55 14.44
CA TYR A 355 -10.07 13.80 14.74
C TYR A 355 -10.62 14.45 13.46
N ASN A 356 -11.60 15.34 13.62
CA ASN A 356 -12.31 16.01 12.51
C ASN A 356 -11.45 16.94 11.63
N ASP A 357 -10.22 17.27 12.06
CA ASP A 357 -9.25 18.02 11.25
C ASP A 357 -8.27 17.08 10.52
N GLY A 358 -8.56 15.78 10.53
CA GLY A 358 -7.75 14.71 9.98
C GLY A 358 -6.65 14.21 10.89
N SER A 359 -6.22 14.97 11.91
CA SER A 359 -5.13 14.53 12.79
C SER A 359 -5.47 13.24 13.52
N SER A 360 -4.46 12.54 14.03
CA SER A 360 -4.67 11.33 14.83
C SER A 360 -3.71 11.23 16.00
N SER A 361 -4.06 10.37 16.95
CA SER A 361 -3.20 10.02 18.09
C SER A 361 -3.33 8.55 18.42
N VAL A 362 -2.26 7.95 18.92
CA VAL A 362 -2.25 6.59 19.47
C VAL A 362 -2.10 6.65 20.99
N GLU A 363 -2.85 5.82 21.70
CA GLU A 363 -2.74 5.57 23.14
C GLU A 363 -2.49 4.09 23.40
N PHE A 364 -1.48 3.78 24.19
CA PHE A 364 -1.18 2.43 24.66
C PHE A 364 -1.71 2.24 26.07
N ILE A 365 -2.52 1.20 26.25
CA ILE A 365 -3.17 0.84 27.51
C ILE A 365 -2.56 -0.47 28.00
N THR A 366 -2.12 -0.47 29.25
CA THR A 366 -1.59 -1.65 29.94
C THR A 366 -2.35 -1.88 31.23
N GLU A 367 -2.05 -2.95 31.98
CA GLU A 367 -2.65 -3.16 33.32
C GLU A 367 -2.27 -2.08 34.33
N GLU A 368 -1.17 -1.36 34.11
CA GLU A 368 -0.74 -0.28 35.00
C GLU A 368 -1.68 0.94 34.92
N GLU A 369 -1.67 1.81 35.93
CA GLU A 369 -2.55 3.00 35.95
C GLU A 369 -2.19 4.04 34.88
N LYS A 370 -0.96 3.99 34.37
CA LYS A 370 -0.45 4.97 33.41
C LYS A 370 -0.62 4.48 31.97
N ASN A 371 -1.36 5.26 31.18
CA ASN A 371 -1.40 5.14 29.73
C ASN A 371 -0.31 6.01 29.09
N TYR A 372 0.09 5.66 27.86
CA TYR A 372 1.10 6.38 27.08
C TYR A 372 0.49 6.84 25.76
N SER A 373 0.59 8.13 25.43
CA SER A 373 -0.06 8.68 24.24
C SER A 373 0.91 9.48 23.38
N PHE A 374 0.68 9.45 22.06
CA PHE A 374 1.49 10.12 21.05
C PHE A 374 0.60 10.64 19.92
N ASN A 375 0.97 11.77 19.34
CA ASN A 375 0.40 12.24 18.08
C ASN A 375 0.90 11.33 16.95
N ASP A 376 -0.04 10.89 16.14
CA ASP A 376 0.19 9.98 15.03
C ASP A 376 0.26 10.79 13.73
N GLN A 377 -0.87 11.28 13.22
CA GLN A 377 -0.90 12.15 12.03
C GLN A 377 -1.13 13.62 12.39
N GLU A 378 -0.39 14.52 11.74
CA GLU A 378 -0.62 15.97 11.80
C GLU A 378 -1.95 16.35 11.11
N PRO A 379 -2.61 17.48 11.43
CA PRO A 379 -3.85 17.89 10.75
C PRO A 379 -3.74 17.96 9.22
N PHE A 380 -4.85 17.90 8.50
CA PHE A 380 -4.87 18.12 7.05
C PHE A 380 -4.23 19.49 6.73
N GLN A 381 -3.28 19.51 5.79
CA GLN A 381 -2.73 20.76 5.32
C GLN A 381 -3.81 21.52 4.55
N GLU A 382 -4.02 22.80 4.90
CA GLU A 382 -4.90 23.67 4.12
C GLU A 382 -4.44 23.67 2.66
N LYS A 383 -5.38 23.46 1.74
CA LYS A 383 -5.10 23.50 0.30
C LYS A 383 -4.55 24.90 -0.01
N LYS A 384 -3.28 24.98 -0.43
CA LYS A 384 -2.66 26.24 -0.88
C LYS A 384 -3.60 26.90 -1.88
N GLN A 385 -4.14 28.07 -1.53
CA GLN A 385 -4.90 28.88 -2.47
C GLN A 385 -3.89 29.54 -3.41
N TYR A 386 -3.91 29.15 -4.68
CA TYR A 386 -3.18 29.88 -5.70
C TYR A 386 -4.06 31.02 -6.15
N ASP A 387 -3.65 32.24 -5.83
CA ASP A 387 -4.22 33.44 -6.43
C ASP A 387 -3.69 33.54 -7.87
N ILE A 388 -4.34 32.79 -8.77
CA ILE A 388 -4.03 32.82 -10.19
C ILE A 388 -4.88 33.94 -10.76
N PRO A 389 -4.29 35.06 -11.19
CA PRO A 389 -5.05 36.15 -11.78
C PRO A 389 -5.82 35.60 -12.99
N SER A 390 -7.10 35.94 -13.09
CA SER A 390 -7.95 35.59 -14.24
C SER A 390 -7.35 36.22 -15.49
N LYS A 391 -6.47 35.46 -16.16
CA LYS A 391 -5.82 35.86 -17.39
C LYS A 391 -6.66 35.34 -18.54
N ALA A 392 -6.98 36.21 -19.48
CA ALA A 392 -7.53 35.76 -20.76
C ALA A 392 -6.45 34.95 -21.48
N TYR A 393 -6.69 33.65 -21.65
CA TYR A 393 -5.83 32.79 -22.45
C TYR A 393 -6.26 32.86 -23.92
N PRO A 394 -5.32 32.75 -24.89
CA PRO A 394 -5.68 32.61 -26.30
C PRO A 394 -6.39 31.27 -26.55
N GLU A 395 -7.16 31.15 -27.63
CA GLU A 395 -7.83 29.89 -27.99
C GLU A 395 -6.85 28.74 -28.25
N THR A 396 -5.66 29.06 -28.75
CA THR A 396 -4.59 28.09 -29.03
C THR A 396 -3.25 28.60 -28.55
N MET A 397 -2.35 27.69 -28.21
CA MET A 397 -0.97 27.98 -27.83
C MET A 397 0.00 27.08 -28.58
N LYS A 398 1.19 27.60 -28.90
CA LYS A 398 2.32 26.81 -29.35
C LYS A 398 3.12 26.37 -28.14
N ALA A 399 3.39 25.07 -28.04
CA ALA A 399 4.21 24.51 -26.97
C ALA A 399 4.94 23.26 -27.47
N ALA A 400 6.12 23.00 -26.89
CA ALA A 400 6.83 21.74 -27.02
C ALA A 400 6.64 20.88 -25.75
N ILE A 401 6.95 19.59 -25.82
CA ILE A 401 6.87 18.70 -24.65
C ILE A 401 8.03 18.97 -23.69
N ILE A 402 9.23 19.15 -24.25
CA ILE A 402 10.43 19.58 -23.54
C ILE A 402 10.76 20.98 -24.05
N GLN A 403 10.74 21.95 -23.15
CA GLN A 403 10.98 23.37 -23.48
C GLN A 403 12.46 23.71 -23.52
N ASP A 404 13.28 23.01 -22.74
CA ASP A 404 14.72 23.23 -22.70
C ASP A 404 15.41 22.46 -23.83
N GLU A 405 15.99 23.19 -24.78
CA GLU A 405 16.72 22.60 -25.89
C GLU A 405 18.01 21.90 -25.44
N GLU A 406 18.62 22.32 -24.33
CA GLU A 406 19.85 21.70 -23.79
C GLU A 406 19.58 20.26 -23.30
N GLU A 407 18.38 19.97 -22.80
CA GLU A 407 17.98 18.60 -22.42
C GLU A 407 17.94 17.66 -23.63
N LEU A 408 17.69 18.20 -24.83
CA LEU A 408 17.55 17.45 -26.07
C LEU A 408 18.85 17.38 -26.88
N ASP A 409 19.75 18.34 -26.72
CA ASP A 409 21.02 18.35 -27.43
C ASP A 409 22.00 17.33 -26.82
N LYS A 410 22.31 16.28 -27.59
CA LYS A 410 23.27 15.24 -27.21
C LYS A 410 24.46 15.23 -28.15
N SER A 411 25.64 15.02 -27.57
CA SER A 411 26.90 14.94 -28.32
C SER A 411 26.87 13.83 -29.39
N GLY A 412 27.69 13.97 -30.43
CA GLY A 412 27.79 12.95 -31.49
C GLY A 412 28.21 11.57 -30.97
N PHE A 413 29.06 11.52 -29.94
CA PHE A 413 29.43 10.25 -29.30
C PHE A 413 28.25 9.62 -28.54
N PHE A 414 27.45 10.44 -27.85
CA PHE A 414 26.24 9.95 -27.19
C PHE A 414 25.22 9.41 -28.21
N LYS A 415 24.99 10.13 -29.32
CA LYS A 415 24.12 9.69 -30.41
C LYS A 415 24.65 8.43 -31.10
N LEU A 416 25.97 8.26 -31.23
CA LEU A 416 26.57 7.04 -31.76
C LEU A 416 26.29 5.82 -30.87
N LEU A 417 26.38 5.95 -29.55
CA LEU A 417 26.15 4.84 -28.61
C LEU A 417 24.67 4.59 -28.32
N TRP A 418 23.89 5.67 -28.17
CA TRP A 418 22.52 5.64 -27.67
C TRP A 418 21.46 5.88 -28.76
N GLY A 419 21.87 6.17 -30.00
CA GLY A 419 21.00 6.46 -31.15
C GLY A 419 20.45 7.89 -31.17
N ASP A 420 19.95 8.31 -32.35
CA ASP A 420 19.36 9.64 -32.54
C ASP A 420 17.99 9.82 -31.85
N ARG A 421 17.23 8.71 -31.74
CA ARG A 421 15.90 8.65 -31.09
C ARG A 421 14.91 9.70 -31.63
N TYR A 422 13.79 9.93 -30.95
CA TYR A 422 12.76 10.89 -31.34
C TYR A 422 12.94 12.28 -30.69
N ARG A 423 14.14 12.64 -30.19
CA ARG A 423 14.40 13.90 -29.46
C ARG A 423 13.87 15.15 -30.16
N ASN A 424 14.07 15.24 -31.48
CA ASN A 424 13.60 16.36 -32.30
C ASN A 424 12.07 16.56 -32.21
N TYR A 425 11.29 15.51 -31.98
CA TYR A 425 9.83 15.61 -31.83
C TYR A 425 9.40 16.07 -30.44
N PHE A 426 10.22 15.87 -29.41
CA PHE A 426 9.93 16.36 -28.05
C PHE A 426 10.11 17.88 -27.94
N GLY A 427 11.10 18.45 -28.64
CA GLY A 427 11.36 19.89 -28.70
C GLY A 427 10.58 20.63 -29.79
N LYS A 428 9.84 19.93 -30.64
CA LYS A 428 9.07 20.55 -31.72
C LYS A 428 7.80 21.19 -31.17
N GLU A 429 7.68 22.50 -31.35
CA GLU A 429 6.44 23.21 -31.02
C GLU A 429 5.26 22.69 -31.85
N VAL A 430 4.17 22.37 -31.17
CA VAL A 430 2.87 22.02 -31.76
C VAL A 430 1.82 23.04 -31.33
N THR A 431 0.83 23.28 -32.17
CA THR A 431 -0.31 24.14 -31.83
C THR A 431 -1.38 23.27 -31.17
N ALA A 432 -1.72 23.58 -29.91
CA ALA A 432 -2.77 22.89 -29.15
C ALA A 432 -3.84 23.89 -28.70
N LYS A 433 -5.08 23.41 -28.54
CA LYS A 433 -6.16 24.21 -27.93
C LYS A 433 -5.82 24.48 -26.47
N VAL A 434 -6.01 25.70 -26.01
CA VAL A 434 -5.91 25.98 -24.58
C VAL A 434 -7.19 25.51 -23.91
N ALA A 435 -7.08 24.68 -22.87
CA ALA A 435 -8.23 24.19 -22.13
C ALA A 435 -8.25 24.67 -20.68
N LEU A 436 -9.36 25.29 -20.30
CA LEU A 436 -9.70 25.56 -18.91
C LEU A 436 -10.66 24.46 -18.44
N LEU A 437 -10.31 23.79 -17.33
CA LEU A 437 -11.07 22.64 -16.83
C LEU A 437 -12.49 23.05 -16.45
N ASP A 438 -12.70 24.23 -15.88
CA ASP A 438 -14.00 24.76 -15.49
C ASP A 438 -15.00 24.98 -16.65
N THR A 439 -14.54 24.97 -17.90
CA THR A 439 -15.38 25.20 -19.10
C THR A 439 -15.28 24.07 -20.12
N LEU A 440 -14.15 23.36 -20.18
CA LEU A 440 -13.98 22.22 -21.07
C LEU A 440 -15.05 21.16 -20.79
N TYR A 441 -15.71 20.66 -21.85
CA TYR A 441 -16.81 19.68 -21.76
C TYR A 441 -17.95 20.06 -20.82
N GLY A 442 -18.18 21.35 -20.57
CA GLY A 442 -19.23 21.83 -19.67
C GLY A 442 -18.79 21.95 -18.21
N GLY A 443 -17.49 21.78 -17.93
CA GLY A 443 -16.87 21.94 -16.62
C GLY A 443 -16.44 20.60 -16.02
N LEU A 444 -15.14 20.42 -15.90
CA LEU A 444 -14.45 19.27 -15.33
C LEU A 444 -13.98 19.56 -13.91
N THR A 445 -14.21 18.59 -13.03
CA THR A 445 -13.74 18.58 -11.64
C THR A 445 -12.76 17.43 -11.46
N ILE A 446 -11.68 17.68 -10.72
CA ILE A 446 -10.67 16.68 -10.40
C ILE A 446 -11.20 15.76 -9.30
N THR A 447 -11.19 14.46 -9.53
CA THR A 447 -11.56 13.46 -8.52
C THR A 447 -10.34 12.93 -7.78
N LYS A 448 -9.31 12.46 -8.52
CA LYS A 448 -8.07 11.92 -7.95
C LYS A 448 -6.89 12.01 -8.91
N GLU A 449 -5.66 11.83 -8.41
CA GLU A 449 -4.53 11.55 -9.30
C GLU A 449 -4.71 10.16 -9.94
N GLY A 450 -4.34 10.03 -11.22
CA GLY A 450 -4.32 8.75 -11.89
C GLY A 450 -3.06 7.93 -11.56
N GLY A 451 -3.17 6.60 -11.61
CA GLY A 451 -2.10 5.65 -11.30
C GLY A 451 -1.00 5.48 -12.35
N GLY A 452 -0.83 6.39 -13.31
CA GLY A 452 0.17 6.23 -14.37
C GLY A 452 1.60 6.25 -13.83
N HIS A 453 2.42 5.23 -14.09
CA HIS A 453 3.79 5.13 -13.52
C HIS A 453 4.85 6.01 -14.17
N GLN A 454 4.52 6.65 -15.30
CA GLN A 454 5.46 7.49 -16.05
C GLN A 454 4.95 8.90 -16.34
N SER A 455 3.64 9.10 -16.38
CA SER A 455 3.04 10.41 -16.74
C SER A 455 2.27 10.96 -15.55
N ASN A 456 2.20 12.28 -15.47
CA ASN A 456 1.28 12.96 -14.58
C ASN A 456 -0.12 12.78 -15.14
N SER A 457 -1.02 12.26 -14.32
CA SER A 457 -2.39 11.98 -14.75
C SER A 457 -3.40 12.40 -13.70
N LEU A 458 -4.53 12.94 -14.13
CA LEU A 458 -5.70 13.24 -13.29
C LEU A 458 -6.91 12.48 -13.81
N ARG A 459 -7.75 12.01 -12.89
CA ARG A 459 -9.12 11.59 -13.16
C ARG A 459 -10.02 12.81 -12.99
N LEU A 460 -10.86 13.04 -13.99
CA LEU A 460 -11.76 14.17 -14.07
C LEU A 460 -13.18 13.67 -14.28
N VAL A 461 -14.16 14.39 -13.75
CA VAL A 461 -15.58 14.17 -14.03
C VAL A 461 -16.22 15.47 -14.44
N ASP A 462 -17.18 15.43 -15.36
CA ASP A 462 -18.01 16.60 -15.63
C ASP A 462 -19.27 16.65 -14.76
N LYS A 463 -20.06 17.70 -14.96
CA LYS A 463 -21.35 17.91 -14.27
C LYS A 463 -22.41 16.81 -14.52
N ASP A 464 -22.24 16.05 -15.60
CA ASP A 464 -23.12 14.95 -16.00
C ASP A 464 -22.50 13.60 -15.58
N ASN A 465 -21.50 13.60 -14.67
CA ASN A 465 -20.73 12.45 -14.17
C ASN A 465 -19.93 11.67 -15.24
N ARG A 466 -19.75 12.21 -16.44
CA ARG A 466 -18.91 11.56 -17.47
C ARG A 466 -17.45 11.60 -17.03
N GLU A 467 -16.76 10.48 -17.13
CA GLU A 467 -15.37 10.33 -16.73
C GLU A 467 -14.36 10.68 -17.83
N PHE A 468 -13.28 11.35 -17.44
CA PHE A 468 -12.17 11.67 -18.32
C PHE A 468 -10.83 11.36 -17.63
N ALA A 469 -9.83 11.02 -18.43
CA ALA A 469 -8.45 10.95 -17.99
C ALA A 469 -7.63 12.03 -18.70
N MET A 470 -6.97 12.88 -17.92
CA MET A 470 -5.99 13.84 -18.40
C MET A 470 -4.59 13.27 -18.16
N ARG A 471 -3.73 13.20 -19.18
CA ARG A 471 -2.39 12.59 -19.10
C ARG A 471 -1.35 13.47 -19.79
N SER A 472 -0.23 13.72 -19.11
CA SER A 472 0.87 14.53 -19.64
C SER A 472 1.55 13.79 -20.80
N LEU A 473 1.94 14.54 -21.83
CA LEU A 473 2.81 14.01 -22.87
C LEU A 473 4.25 13.88 -22.34
N LYS A 474 4.68 14.81 -21.48
CA LYS A 474 5.95 14.74 -20.76
C LYS A 474 5.91 13.56 -19.79
N LYS A 475 6.99 12.79 -19.76
CA LYS A 475 7.19 11.67 -18.85
C LYS A 475 8.11 12.09 -17.71
N GLU A 476 7.79 11.62 -16.51
CA GLU A 476 8.48 11.92 -15.27
C GLU A 476 9.44 10.78 -14.92
N ALA A 477 10.75 11.02 -15.06
CA ALA A 477 11.78 10.01 -14.82
C ALA A 477 11.80 9.52 -13.37
N LEU A 478 11.68 10.43 -12.40
CA LEU A 478 11.63 10.06 -10.98
C LEU A 478 10.40 9.22 -10.64
N LYS A 479 9.24 9.52 -11.25
CA LYS A 479 8.02 8.71 -11.07
C LYS A 479 8.24 7.27 -11.55
N PHE A 480 8.87 7.12 -12.72
CA PHE A 480 9.20 5.81 -13.28
C PHE A 480 10.22 5.05 -12.43
N LEU A 481 11.29 5.73 -12.00
CA LEU A 481 12.31 5.17 -11.13
C LEU A 481 11.72 4.68 -9.81
N THR A 482 10.89 5.48 -9.15
CA THR A 482 10.21 5.11 -7.90
C THR A 482 9.30 3.90 -8.07
N HIS A 483 8.62 3.78 -9.22
CA HIS A 483 7.79 2.60 -9.49
C HIS A 483 8.62 1.33 -9.73
N LYS A 484 9.70 1.41 -10.54
CA LYS A 484 10.54 0.25 -10.91
C LYS A 484 11.52 -0.16 -9.82
N ILE A 485 12.07 0.80 -9.08
CA ILE A 485 13.06 0.62 -8.03
C ILE A 485 12.49 1.21 -6.75
N LYS A 486 11.81 0.38 -5.96
CA LYS A 486 11.05 0.81 -4.78
C LYS A 486 11.86 1.65 -3.79
N GLY A 487 13.16 1.39 -3.63
CA GLY A 487 14.03 2.16 -2.74
C GLY A 487 14.24 3.62 -3.14
N VAL A 488 14.02 3.98 -4.41
CA VAL A 488 14.07 5.39 -4.86
C VAL A 488 12.99 6.23 -4.18
N SER A 489 11.85 5.64 -3.79
CA SER A 489 10.81 6.35 -3.02
C SER A 489 11.37 6.98 -1.73
N TYR A 490 12.34 6.32 -1.09
CA TYR A 490 12.87 6.75 0.21
C TYR A 490 13.76 8.00 0.11
N ALA A 491 14.35 8.21 -1.07
CA ALA A 491 15.38 9.21 -1.31
C ALA A 491 15.21 9.87 -2.68
N THR A 492 13.97 10.23 -3.05
CA THR A 492 13.67 10.76 -4.41
C THR A 492 14.50 12.00 -4.73
N SER A 493 14.73 12.88 -3.74
CA SER A 493 15.56 14.08 -3.87
C SER A 493 17.01 13.81 -4.27
N ASP A 494 17.53 12.62 -3.97
CA ASP A 494 18.93 12.28 -4.25
C ASP A 494 19.13 11.95 -5.75
N TYR A 495 18.03 11.78 -6.49
CA TYR A 495 18.03 11.51 -7.93
C TYR A 495 17.72 12.75 -8.77
N GLU A 496 17.19 13.83 -8.16
CA GLU A 496 16.87 15.08 -8.85
C GLU A 496 18.14 15.73 -9.44
N GLY A 497 18.11 16.04 -10.74
CA GLY A 497 19.21 16.64 -11.49
C GLY A 497 20.44 15.74 -11.64
N THR A 498 20.27 14.42 -11.48
CA THR A 498 21.38 13.47 -11.60
C THR A 498 21.49 12.88 -13.00
N LEU A 499 22.68 12.36 -13.33
CA LEU A 499 22.90 11.59 -14.57
C LEU A 499 21.92 10.40 -14.70
N THR A 500 21.49 9.81 -13.58
CA THR A 500 20.51 8.70 -13.63
C THR A 500 19.14 9.20 -14.08
N GLU A 501 18.67 10.32 -13.55
CA GLU A 501 17.43 10.95 -14.02
C GLU A 501 17.55 11.34 -15.50
N ASP A 502 18.65 11.98 -15.90
CA ASP A 502 18.88 12.40 -17.29
C ASP A 502 18.83 11.23 -18.29
N ILE A 503 19.46 10.10 -17.95
CA ILE A 503 19.45 8.90 -18.79
C ILE A 503 18.05 8.32 -18.91
N VAL A 504 17.26 8.31 -17.82
CA VAL A 504 15.88 7.80 -17.82
C VAL A 504 14.95 8.75 -18.59
N SER A 505 15.10 10.05 -18.41
CA SER A 505 14.40 11.07 -19.20
C SER A 505 14.67 10.89 -20.69
N ASP A 506 15.95 10.70 -21.06
CA ASP A 506 16.36 10.45 -22.43
C ASP A 506 15.83 9.12 -22.99
N PHE A 507 15.71 8.08 -22.15
CA PHE A 507 15.12 6.80 -22.52
C PHE A 507 13.68 6.96 -23.04
N PHE A 508 12.88 7.89 -22.52
CA PHE A 508 11.53 8.13 -23.04
C PHE A 508 11.52 8.64 -24.49
N THR A 509 12.62 9.21 -24.98
CA THR A 509 12.73 9.65 -26.38
C THR A 509 12.86 8.49 -27.36
N THR A 510 12.97 7.25 -26.86
CA THR A 510 12.99 6.03 -27.70
C THR A 510 11.64 5.74 -28.35
N ALA A 511 10.54 6.27 -27.80
CA ALA A 511 9.19 6.17 -28.35
C ALA A 511 8.73 7.52 -28.93
N HIS A 512 7.82 7.47 -29.90
CA HIS A 512 7.29 8.68 -30.52
C HIS A 512 6.29 9.38 -29.56
N PRO A 513 6.49 10.68 -29.23
CA PRO A 513 5.74 11.33 -28.15
C PRO A 513 4.24 11.54 -28.44
N TYR A 514 3.86 11.62 -29.72
CA TYR A 514 2.48 11.90 -30.14
C TYR A 514 1.75 10.66 -30.68
N MET A 515 2.26 9.44 -30.46
CA MET A 515 1.66 8.23 -31.04
C MET A 515 0.19 8.08 -30.65
N GLN A 516 -0.18 8.42 -29.40
CA GLN A 516 -1.55 8.36 -28.91
C GLN A 516 -2.54 9.20 -29.76
N MET A 517 -2.08 10.28 -30.40
CA MET A 517 -2.96 11.22 -31.13
C MET A 517 -3.50 10.64 -32.43
N VAL A 518 -2.83 9.63 -33.00
CA VAL A 518 -3.25 9.00 -34.25
C VAL A 518 -4.01 7.69 -34.03
N ILE A 519 -4.04 7.17 -32.79
CA ILE A 519 -4.64 5.86 -32.49
C ILE A 519 -6.12 5.83 -32.83
N ASN A 520 -6.90 6.85 -32.47
CA ASN A 520 -8.34 6.86 -32.71
C ASN A 520 -8.69 6.69 -34.20
N ASP A 521 -7.95 7.39 -35.08
CA ASP A 521 -8.20 7.32 -36.51
C ASP A 521 -7.81 5.95 -37.07
N LEU A 522 -6.69 5.38 -36.59
CA LEU A 522 -6.25 4.06 -36.99
C LEU A 522 -7.23 2.97 -36.55
N THR A 523 -7.62 2.96 -35.28
CA THR A 523 -8.56 1.98 -34.71
C THR A 523 -9.95 2.10 -35.33
N ALA A 524 -10.39 3.32 -35.66
CA ALA A 524 -11.64 3.54 -36.39
C ALA A 524 -11.67 2.83 -37.76
N GLN A 525 -10.55 2.84 -38.50
CA GLN A 525 -10.45 2.21 -39.83
C GLN A 525 -10.40 0.69 -39.79
N ILE A 526 -9.97 0.12 -38.65
CA ILE A 526 -9.88 -1.33 -38.48
C ILE A 526 -10.93 -1.86 -37.51
N GLU A 527 -12.01 -1.12 -37.26
CA GLU A 527 -13.12 -1.61 -36.43
C GLU A 527 -12.65 -2.08 -35.04
N VAL A 528 -11.82 -1.29 -34.37
CA VAL A 528 -11.44 -1.52 -32.98
C VAL A 528 -12.07 -0.41 -32.13
N ASN A 529 -12.66 -0.81 -31.01
CA ASN A 529 -13.23 0.13 -30.06
C ASN A 529 -12.14 1.06 -29.53
N HIS A 530 -12.51 2.31 -29.29
CA HIS A 530 -11.58 3.30 -28.78
C HIS A 530 -12.33 4.43 -28.11
N SER A 531 -11.64 5.16 -27.23
CA SER A 531 -12.10 6.42 -26.66
C SER A 531 -11.76 7.62 -27.55
N LYS A 532 -12.47 8.73 -27.35
CA LYS A 532 -12.09 10.01 -27.97
C LYS A 532 -10.93 10.63 -27.21
N THR A 533 -9.81 10.87 -27.90
CA THR A 533 -8.61 11.52 -27.35
C THR A 533 -8.33 12.83 -28.09
N GLU A 534 -8.12 13.92 -27.36
CA GLU A 534 -7.76 15.24 -27.92
C GLU A 534 -6.55 15.85 -27.20
N LEU A 535 -5.73 16.61 -27.93
CA LEU A 535 -4.56 17.33 -27.42
C LEU A 535 -4.94 18.73 -26.91
N PHE A 536 -4.44 19.08 -25.72
CA PHE A 536 -4.65 20.37 -25.09
C PHE A 536 -3.35 20.91 -24.48
N TYR A 537 -3.27 22.23 -24.42
CA TYR A 537 -2.37 22.92 -23.51
C TYR A 537 -3.17 23.30 -22.26
N ILE A 538 -2.68 22.88 -21.09
CA ILE A 538 -3.35 23.13 -19.80
C ILE A 538 -2.54 24.18 -19.05
N PRO A 539 -2.97 25.46 -19.03
CA PRO A 539 -2.28 26.49 -18.28
C PRO A 539 -2.54 26.28 -16.78
N LYS A 540 -1.70 26.90 -15.94
CA LYS A 540 -2.06 27.11 -14.54
C LYS A 540 -3.38 27.86 -14.44
N GLN A 541 -4.30 27.36 -13.63
CA GLN A 541 -5.67 27.85 -13.55
C GLN A 541 -6.32 27.53 -12.21
N GLN A 542 -7.36 28.28 -11.83
CA GLN A 542 -8.01 28.14 -10.53
C GLN A 542 -8.58 26.73 -10.29
N ALA A 543 -9.16 26.10 -11.33
CA ALA A 543 -9.73 24.76 -11.27
C ALA A 543 -8.70 23.66 -10.92
N LEU A 544 -7.40 23.89 -11.16
CA LEU A 544 -6.33 22.97 -10.75
C LEU A 544 -6.02 23.07 -9.25
N GLY A 545 -6.34 24.18 -8.56
CA GLY A 545 -6.05 24.34 -7.14
C GLY A 545 -4.61 24.00 -6.78
N SER A 546 -4.40 23.08 -5.83
CA SER A 546 -3.08 22.59 -5.42
C SER A 546 -2.33 21.80 -6.51
N TYR A 547 -3.02 21.31 -7.54
CA TYR A 547 -2.41 20.57 -8.63
C TYR A 547 -1.63 21.48 -9.60
N ASN A 548 -1.76 22.81 -9.50
CA ASN A 548 -1.00 23.74 -10.35
C ASN A 548 0.52 23.58 -10.29
N GLU A 549 1.08 23.12 -9.17
CA GLU A 549 2.53 22.87 -9.04
C GLU A 549 3.02 21.77 -9.97
N LYS A 550 2.18 20.77 -10.28
CA LYS A 550 2.57 19.56 -11.01
C LYS A 550 1.87 19.38 -12.37
N TYR A 551 0.74 20.03 -12.59
CA TYR A 551 -0.15 19.78 -13.74
C TYR A 551 -0.41 21.00 -14.64
N GLY A 552 0.14 22.17 -14.30
CA GLY A 552 -0.06 23.39 -15.07
C GLY A 552 1.10 23.71 -16.03
N ASP A 553 0.77 24.43 -17.10
CA ASP A 553 1.67 24.97 -18.14
C ASP A 553 2.33 23.92 -19.06
N GLU A 554 1.65 22.79 -19.33
CA GLU A 554 2.18 21.72 -20.18
C GLU A 554 1.14 21.17 -21.19
N LEU A 555 1.63 20.30 -22.09
CA LEU A 555 0.80 19.57 -23.05
C LEU A 555 0.24 18.30 -22.42
N TYR A 556 -1.08 18.15 -22.52
CA TYR A 556 -1.83 16.99 -22.06
C TYR A 556 -2.69 16.45 -23.20
N PHE A 557 -2.93 15.14 -23.18
CA PHE A 557 -4.09 14.61 -23.86
C PHE A 557 -5.19 14.32 -22.84
N ILE A 558 -6.43 14.58 -23.24
CA ILE A 558 -7.61 14.25 -22.47
C ILE A 558 -8.41 13.22 -23.26
N GLU A 559 -8.64 12.08 -22.64
CA GLU A 559 -9.40 10.96 -23.19
C GLU A 559 -10.68 10.73 -22.39
N GLN A 560 -11.76 10.42 -23.09
CA GLN A 560 -12.96 9.89 -22.47
C GLN A 560 -12.67 8.53 -21.85
N ARG A 561 -13.17 8.30 -20.64
CA ARG A 561 -13.14 6.97 -20.04
C ARG A 561 -14.48 6.28 -20.27
N PRO A 562 -14.49 4.98 -20.55
CA PRO A 562 -15.73 4.23 -20.50
C PRO A 562 -16.34 4.35 -19.09
N SER A 563 -17.54 4.92 -19.02
CA SER A 563 -18.34 5.09 -17.79
C SER A 563 -19.81 4.90 -18.13
N ASP A 564 -20.64 4.88 -17.09
CA ASP A 564 -22.07 4.64 -17.25
C ASP A 564 -22.76 5.69 -18.12
N GLU A 565 -22.31 6.92 -18.00
CA GLU A 565 -22.84 8.10 -18.67
C GLU A 565 -22.28 8.27 -20.09
N GLN A 566 -21.42 7.34 -20.54
CA GLN A 566 -20.71 7.41 -21.83
C GLN A 566 -20.89 6.17 -22.71
N LYS A 567 -21.79 5.24 -22.34
CA LYS A 567 -22.07 4.00 -23.09
C LYS A 567 -22.48 4.23 -24.55
N ASP A 568 -23.12 5.36 -24.83
CA ASP A 568 -23.61 5.71 -26.17
C ASP A 568 -22.53 6.31 -27.09
N TYR A 569 -21.29 6.44 -26.63
CA TYR A 569 -20.22 6.92 -27.50
C TYR A 569 -19.98 5.95 -28.67
N PRO A 570 -20.09 6.40 -29.94
CA PRO A 570 -19.99 5.49 -31.10
C PRO A 570 -18.68 4.73 -31.20
N GLY A 571 -17.60 5.22 -30.57
CA GLY A 571 -16.31 4.53 -30.53
C GLY A 571 -16.33 3.22 -29.75
N TYR A 572 -17.31 2.98 -28.87
CA TYR A 572 -17.44 1.74 -28.09
C TYR A 572 -18.28 0.65 -28.77
N ARG A 573 -18.82 0.93 -29.97
CA ARG A 573 -19.61 -0.01 -30.79
C ARG A 573 -18.99 -0.26 -32.16
N ARG A 574 -17.67 -0.13 -32.28
CA ARG A 574 -16.98 -0.25 -33.57
C ARG A 574 -16.59 -1.67 -33.94
N ALA A 575 -16.32 -2.52 -32.95
CA ALA A 575 -15.90 -3.88 -33.23
C ALA A 575 -16.97 -4.72 -33.94
N ASP A 576 -18.24 -4.41 -33.67
CA ASP A 576 -19.41 -5.10 -34.21
C ASP A 576 -20.61 -4.11 -34.33
N PRO A 577 -20.60 -3.19 -35.33
CA PRO A 577 -21.56 -2.09 -35.43
C PRO A 577 -22.98 -2.53 -35.81
N ASP A 578 -23.11 -3.72 -36.40
CA ASP A 578 -24.39 -4.29 -36.83
C ASP A 578 -25.05 -5.11 -35.70
N LYS A 579 -24.38 -5.31 -34.57
CA LYS A 579 -24.89 -6.07 -33.43
C LYS A 579 -25.89 -5.25 -32.63
N GLU A 580 -27.12 -5.75 -32.58
CA GLU A 580 -28.15 -5.23 -31.69
C GLU A 580 -27.85 -5.66 -30.25
N GLY A 581 -28.00 -4.75 -29.28
CA GLY A 581 -27.72 -5.03 -27.88
C GLY A 581 -27.45 -3.76 -27.07
N LYS A 582 -27.66 -3.83 -25.75
CA LYS A 582 -27.33 -2.73 -24.84
C LYS A 582 -25.94 -2.95 -24.26
N ILE A 583 -25.28 -1.84 -23.93
CA ILE A 583 -24.12 -1.88 -23.05
C ILE A 583 -24.66 -1.51 -21.68
N PRO A 584 -24.85 -2.44 -20.73
CA PRO A 584 -25.27 -2.13 -19.39
C PRO A 584 -24.09 -1.76 -18.49
N ASP A 585 -22.85 -2.11 -18.86
CA ASP A 585 -21.66 -1.78 -18.08
C ASP A 585 -20.37 -1.92 -18.91
N PHE A 586 -19.25 -1.43 -18.35
CA PHE A 586 -17.90 -1.72 -18.79
C PHE A 586 -17.15 -2.43 -17.66
N GLU A 587 -16.72 -3.65 -17.89
CA GLU A 587 -15.99 -4.45 -16.90
C GLU A 587 -14.48 -4.23 -16.93
N SER A 588 -13.81 -4.43 -15.81
CA SER A 588 -12.37 -4.63 -15.83
C SER A 588 -12.05 -6.01 -16.43
N THR A 589 -10.79 -6.25 -16.81
CA THR A 589 -10.38 -7.60 -17.24
C THR A 589 -10.59 -8.63 -16.15
N THR A 590 -10.49 -8.25 -14.89
CA THR A 590 -10.68 -9.16 -13.75
C THR A 590 -12.13 -9.56 -13.64
N ASP A 591 -13.04 -8.58 -13.51
CA ASP A 591 -14.49 -8.81 -13.39
C ASP A 591 -15.03 -9.62 -14.59
N MET A 592 -14.55 -9.30 -15.79
CA MET A 592 -14.87 -10.07 -16.99
C MET A 592 -14.42 -11.53 -16.86
N LEU A 593 -13.18 -11.78 -16.40
CA LEU A 593 -12.65 -13.12 -16.20
C LEU A 593 -13.38 -13.90 -15.09
N GLU A 594 -13.94 -13.22 -14.10
CA GLU A 594 -14.78 -13.83 -13.07
C GLU A 594 -16.14 -14.22 -13.66
N LYS A 595 -16.85 -13.28 -14.29
CA LYS A 595 -18.15 -13.54 -14.94
C LYS A 595 -18.09 -14.72 -15.92
N ILE A 596 -17.09 -14.81 -16.80
CA ILE A 596 -16.97 -15.95 -17.75
C ILE A 596 -16.68 -17.30 -17.08
N LYS A 597 -16.20 -17.33 -15.84
CA LYS A 597 -16.02 -18.58 -15.08
C LYS A 597 -17.29 -18.98 -14.34
N GLU A 598 -18.10 -18.00 -13.96
CA GLU A 598 -19.34 -18.19 -13.20
C GLU A 598 -20.44 -18.82 -14.06
N ASP A 599 -20.63 -18.33 -15.29
CA ASP A 599 -21.74 -18.77 -16.15
C ASP A 599 -21.33 -18.87 -17.64
N GLU A 600 -21.90 -19.85 -18.34
CA GLU A 600 -21.63 -20.12 -19.76
C GLU A 600 -22.30 -19.14 -20.75
N SER A 601 -23.24 -18.33 -20.25
CA SER A 601 -23.87 -17.22 -20.97
C SER A 601 -22.90 -16.07 -21.24
N TYR A 602 -21.85 -15.92 -20.43
CA TYR A 602 -20.83 -14.89 -20.60
C TYR A 602 -19.74 -15.34 -21.57
N ARG A 603 -19.49 -14.53 -22.61
CA ARG A 603 -18.51 -14.83 -23.65
C ARG A 603 -17.67 -13.62 -23.98
N VAL A 604 -16.48 -13.86 -24.53
CA VAL A 604 -15.64 -12.80 -25.09
C VAL A 604 -15.74 -12.83 -26.60
N ASP A 605 -15.87 -11.66 -27.25
CA ASP A 605 -15.66 -11.57 -28.68
C ASP A 605 -14.17 -11.77 -29.01
N GLN A 606 -13.82 -13.03 -29.24
CA GLN A 606 -12.46 -13.44 -29.55
C GLN A 606 -11.92 -12.78 -30.81
N LYS A 607 -12.77 -12.49 -31.80
CA LYS A 607 -12.33 -11.87 -33.06
C LYS A 607 -11.97 -10.40 -32.81
N ALA A 608 -12.82 -9.66 -32.10
CA ALA A 608 -12.55 -8.29 -31.70
C ALA A 608 -11.27 -8.20 -30.86
N TYR A 609 -11.10 -9.11 -29.89
CA TYR A 609 -9.91 -9.13 -29.06
C TYR A 609 -8.63 -9.47 -29.83
N ILE A 610 -8.65 -10.50 -30.69
CA ILE A 610 -7.50 -10.82 -31.55
C ILE A 610 -7.17 -9.65 -32.47
N ARG A 611 -8.18 -8.98 -33.04
CA ARG A 611 -8.00 -7.80 -33.90
C ARG A 611 -7.28 -6.68 -33.15
N ALA A 612 -7.75 -6.34 -31.95
CA ALA A 612 -7.12 -5.33 -31.10
C ALA A 612 -5.68 -5.73 -30.73
N ARG A 613 -5.43 -6.99 -30.35
CA ARG A 613 -4.09 -7.48 -30.01
C ARG A 613 -3.11 -7.47 -31.19
N ILE A 614 -3.56 -7.84 -32.39
CA ILE A 614 -2.73 -7.78 -33.61
C ILE A 614 -2.41 -6.32 -33.93
N PHE A 615 -3.38 -5.42 -33.77
CA PHE A 615 -3.15 -3.99 -33.96
C PHE A 615 -2.10 -3.44 -32.99
N ASP A 616 -2.19 -3.78 -31.70
CA ASP A 616 -1.18 -3.43 -30.69
C ASP A 616 0.23 -3.88 -31.12
N MET A 617 0.37 -5.14 -31.56
CA MET A 617 1.65 -5.67 -32.06
C MET A 617 2.14 -4.95 -33.32
N LEU A 618 1.24 -4.58 -34.23
CA LEU A 618 1.57 -3.88 -35.47
C LEU A 618 2.12 -2.47 -35.20
N ILE A 619 1.56 -1.76 -34.23
CA ILE A 619 2.02 -0.43 -33.83
C ILE A 619 3.17 -0.47 -32.81
N GLY A 620 3.58 -1.67 -32.38
CA GLY A 620 4.66 -1.86 -31.42
C GLY A 620 4.28 -1.54 -29.96
N ASP A 621 2.99 -1.62 -29.61
CA ASP A 621 2.51 -1.52 -28.23
C ASP A 621 2.68 -2.86 -27.51
N TRP A 622 3.88 -3.07 -26.95
CA TRP A 622 4.24 -4.26 -26.19
C TRP A 622 3.91 -4.16 -24.69
N ASP A 623 3.47 -2.99 -24.21
CA ASP A 623 3.19 -2.70 -22.80
C ASP A 623 1.69 -2.79 -22.47
N ARG A 624 0.89 -3.36 -23.37
CA ARG A 624 -0.55 -3.52 -23.18
C ARG A 624 -0.89 -4.59 -22.13
N HIS A 625 -1.22 -4.16 -20.90
CA HIS A 625 -1.60 -5.00 -19.75
C HIS A 625 -3.09 -4.89 -19.38
N GLN A 626 -3.57 -5.79 -18.51
CA GLN A 626 -4.99 -6.01 -18.19
C GLN A 626 -5.75 -4.77 -17.68
N ASP A 627 -5.09 -3.87 -16.94
CA ASP A 627 -5.72 -2.64 -16.42
C ASP A 627 -5.95 -1.56 -17.49
N GLN A 628 -5.40 -1.75 -18.68
CA GLN A 628 -5.60 -0.86 -19.82
C GLN A 628 -6.81 -1.28 -20.67
N TRP A 629 -7.35 -2.48 -20.44
CA TRP A 629 -8.57 -2.96 -21.11
C TRP A 629 -9.79 -2.63 -20.26
N ARG A 630 -10.86 -2.21 -20.94
CA ARG A 630 -12.21 -2.18 -20.40
C ARG A 630 -13.09 -2.94 -21.37
N TRP A 631 -13.91 -3.82 -20.84
CA TRP A 631 -14.72 -4.73 -21.63
C TRP A 631 -16.15 -4.24 -21.61
N ALA A 632 -16.63 -3.70 -22.72
CA ALA A 632 -18.03 -3.40 -22.88
C ALA A 632 -18.83 -4.71 -22.78
N GLU A 633 -19.74 -4.77 -21.80
CA GLU A 633 -20.70 -5.86 -21.67
C GLU A 633 -21.77 -5.65 -22.75
N PHE A 634 -21.96 -6.56 -23.70
CA PHE A 634 -23.04 -6.46 -24.69
C PHE A 634 -24.09 -7.53 -24.39
N GLU A 635 -25.22 -7.11 -23.85
CA GLU A 635 -26.40 -7.97 -23.69
C GLU A 635 -27.04 -8.18 -25.07
N VAL A 636 -26.99 -9.42 -25.57
CA VAL A 636 -27.61 -9.82 -26.84
C VAL A 636 -29.06 -10.23 -26.60
N ASP A 637 -29.29 -11.07 -25.59
CA ASP A 637 -30.60 -11.45 -25.04
C ASP A 637 -30.48 -11.89 -23.57
N ASP A 638 -31.56 -12.42 -22.98
CA ASP A 638 -31.59 -12.82 -21.55
C ASP A 638 -30.59 -13.95 -21.22
N ASP A 639 -30.09 -14.70 -22.21
CA ASP A 639 -29.25 -15.88 -22.04
C ASP A 639 -27.83 -15.72 -22.64
N GLU A 640 -27.49 -14.59 -23.27
CA GLU A 640 -26.17 -14.35 -23.87
C GLU A 640 -25.65 -12.92 -23.67
N THR A 641 -24.49 -12.82 -23.01
CA THR A 641 -23.74 -11.58 -22.80
C THR A 641 -22.33 -11.70 -23.38
N ILE A 642 -21.94 -10.72 -24.21
CA ILE A 642 -20.66 -10.73 -24.92
C ILE A 642 -19.79 -9.55 -24.49
N PHE A 643 -18.61 -9.83 -23.95
CA PHE A 643 -17.58 -8.85 -23.64
C PHE A 643 -16.77 -8.49 -24.89
N ILE A 644 -16.74 -7.18 -25.18
CA ILE A 644 -15.98 -6.61 -26.29
C ILE A 644 -14.96 -5.61 -25.73
N PRO A 645 -13.66 -5.75 -26.08
CA PRO A 645 -12.60 -4.93 -25.52
C PRO A 645 -12.57 -3.48 -26.03
#